data_AF-A0A8T7D6K7-F1
#
_entry.id   AF-A0A8T7D6K7-F1
#
_cell.length_a   1.000
_cell.length_b   1.000
_cell.length_c   1.000
_cell.angle_alpha   90.00
_cell.angle_beta   90.00
_cell.angle_gamma   90.00
#
_symmetry.space_group_name_H-M   'P 1'
#
loop_
_entity.id
_entity.type
_entity.pdbx_description
1 polymer ?
#
loop_
_entity_poly.entity_id
_entity_poly.type
_entity_poly.pdbx_seq_one_letter_code
_entity_poly.pdbx_strand_id
1 'polypeptide(L)'
;MSSGLRRYEFSEQLAEILGESRRDLRFRVTMMVSGGLIKPGPRGRGSPLATPAYGAHLLVGTMAAPQQAHTIEAIRCYWKLKPVAMTSEAARPGIVIGLSTGRAEINAPTALPISFNKLHFGECLVQLLDLASSSEVTRQNLAGELFGVWVSRSCPVAGLQIGVWSKGRRSVITQRFELSKGERPPSWLDPNRDGMADPGLSHTVFLPVSKLIEIGMLTTPEKKEIPMLNFGPKIAKFADLVNLVRQGRYRAQWEKLLSTLTQVQAWTNKISAQDSRLIEVTNFGSNPGELRMFTYIPENLPPGAPLVVALHGCTQTATAYDRGTGWSELADRFGFALLLPQQHWMNNPLRCFNWFRSEDTMRDSGEPLSIRQMIEWMSTNCDIDRRCVYVTGLSSGGAMTSVMLATYPDVFAGGAIVAGVPYHAAHDLQEAFESIFMGICLPENDWGDRIRAASPYQGPWPRISIWHGDADTSVAPVNAEELIKQWVDVHGLSSNPSVENQVDGYPHRMWQNSQGETLLESYTIIGMSHGHPLGMDNPERSCGTVGPFFNNVGISSTYRIAEFWNLPETSLRTDSQVKPEVATMVRRTGEKTLSIVPAPNPASADMNASDDGPNIVEDISTDNVGAESVHVRSDSDNIPLGINVRNIVAKSLEMAGLLKESERDGTGFGSVGKGGPLGIDVQGIIIDSLKAANVLAESYKTPLEAVSPETHGTIKSEWQSEGWELISNRPEVTEDSPLLFGYASSGNGCEIGNEVRSVSREISLGDCPALSYIRRLRLHAAVNSYTRARFSVLVDGLAVDEVSVVGMEHTEGEWMQRSSIDLAPFANQTVTLTFEVAAHSNVCNEVFAKAWVDRVHVRNVSR
;
A
#
# COMPACT_ATOMS: atom_id res chain seq x y z
N MET A 1 -43.83 6.42 -6.39
CA MET A 1 -43.56 4.96 -6.55
C MET A 1 -42.18 4.69 -5.96
N SER A 2 -41.93 3.53 -5.35
CA SER A 2 -40.68 3.26 -4.62
C SER A 2 -39.44 3.30 -5.52
N SER A 3 -38.41 4.04 -5.08
CA SER A 3 -37.20 4.35 -5.87
C SER A 3 -36.00 3.42 -5.65
N GLY A 4 -36.08 2.47 -4.69
CA GLY A 4 -35.00 1.51 -4.43
C GLY A 4 -34.76 0.52 -5.56
N LEU A 5 -33.55 -0.04 -5.61
CA LEU A 5 -33.14 -1.05 -6.59
C LEU A 5 -33.95 -2.34 -6.47
N ARG A 6 -34.35 -2.93 -7.59
CA ARG A 6 -34.97 -4.26 -7.62
C ARG A 6 -33.92 -5.34 -7.47
N ARG A 7 -34.30 -6.49 -6.93
CA ARG A 7 -33.39 -7.63 -6.65
C ARG A 7 -32.40 -7.95 -7.78
N TYR A 8 -32.86 -7.98 -9.03
CA TYR A 8 -32.00 -8.27 -10.18
C TYR A 8 -31.05 -7.11 -10.54
N GLU A 9 -31.52 -5.86 -10.47
CA GLU A 9 -30.71 -4.66 -10.69
C GLU A 9 -29.62 -4.55 -9.60
N PHE A 10 -30.00 -4.75 -8.34
CA PHE A 10 -29.08 -4.89 -7.20
C PHE A 10 -28.04 -6.00 -7.42
N SER A 11 -28.42 -7.15 -7.99
CA SER A 11 -27.48 -8.25 -8.24
C SER A 11 -26.47 -7.95 -9.35
N GLU A 12 -26.73 -6.96 -10.20
CA GLU A 12 -25.76 -6.50 -11.21
C GLU A 12 -24.83 -5.41 -10.66
N GLN A 13 -25.34 -4.51 -9.82
CA GLN A 13 -24.52 -3.53 -9.09
C GLN A 13 -23.63 -4.21 -8.04
N LEU A 14 -24.13 -5.21 -7.31
CA LEU A 14 -23.32 -6.02 -6.41
C LEU A 14 -22.22 -6.80 -7.15
N ALA A 15 -22.48 -7.22 -8.39
CA ALA A 15 -21.46 -7.91 -9.20
C ALA A 15 -20.30 -6.96 -9.54
N GLU A 16 -20.59 -5.70 -9.89
CA GLU A 16 -19.58 -4.67 -10.13
C GLU A 16 -18.79 -4.34 -8.85
N ILE A 17 -19.49 -4.05 -7.74
CA ILE A 17 -18.84 -3.76 -6.44
C ILE A 17 -17.93 -4.91 -6.00
N LEU A 18 -18.32 -6.17 -6.21
CA LEU A 18 -17.50 -7.33 -5.82
C LEU A 18 -16.40 -7.68 -6.85
N GLY A 19 -16.49 -7.21 -8.10
CA GLY A 19 -15.62 -7.65 -9.20
C GLY A 19 -16.00 -9.03 -9.76
N GLU A 20 -17.26 -9.43 -9.57
CA GLU A 20 -17.80 -10.76 -9.87
C GLU A 20 -18.65 -10.77 -11.14
N SER A 21 -18.93 -11.95 -11.72
CA SER A 21 -19.70 -12.02 -12.95
C SER A 21 -21.18 -11.68 -12.73
N ARG A 22 -21.71 -10.67 -13.45
CA ARG A 22 -23.17 -10.39 -13.49
C ARG A 22 -24.02 -11.62 -13.83
N ARG A 23 -23.48 -12.57 -14.63
CA ARG A 23 -24.15 -13.84 -14.96
C ARG A 23 -24.19 -14.80 -13.77
N ASP A 24 -23.11 -14.87 -13.00
CA ASP A 24 -22.99 -15.68 -11.79
C ASP A 24 -23.98 -15.20 -10.71
N LEU A 25 -23.98 -13.91 -10.36
CA LEU A 25 -24.88 -13.40 -9.33
C LEU A 25 -26.37 -13.51 -9.74
N ARG A 26 -26.72 -13.25 -11.01
CA ARG A 26 -28.08 -13.52 -11.53
C ARG A 26 -28.49 -15.01 -11.40
N PHE A 27 -27.54 -15.94 -11.49
CA PHE A 27 -27.78 -17.36 -11.25
C PHE A 27 -27.91 -17.65 -9.74
N ARG A 28 -27.05 -17.11 -8.87
CA ARG A 28 -27.18 -17.23 -7.40
C ARG A 28 -28.52 -16.72 -6.88
N VAL A 29 -29.02 -15.60 -7.41
CA VAL A 29 -30.38 -15.09 -7.12
C VAL A 29 -31.47 -16.09 -7.55
N THR A 30 -31.29 -16.76 -8.69
CA THR A 30 -32.22 -17.80 -9.14
C THR A 30 -32.19 -19.03 -8.23
N MET A 31 -31.00 -19.43 -7.78
CA MET A 31 -30.84 -20.48 -6.75
C MET A 31 -31.51 -20.06 -5.44
N MET A 32 -31.36 -18.81 -4.98
CA MET A 32 -31.96 -18.32 -3.72
C MET A 32 -33.49 -18.35 -3.75
N VAL A 33 -34.12 -18.09 -4.90
CA VAL A 33 -35.57 -18.28 -5.10
C VAL A 33 -35.91 -19.77 -5.04
N SER A 34 -35.21 -20.60 -5.81
CA SER A 34 -35.53 -22.03 -5.97
C SER A 34 -35.28 -22.84 -4.70
N GLY A 35 -34.27 -22.46 -3.91
CA GLY A 35 -33.92 -23.03 -2.61
C GLY A 35 -34.72 -22.44 -1.43
N GLY A 36 -35.74 -21.63 -1.70
CA GLY A 36 -36.68 -21.12 -0.70
C GLY A 36 -36.13 -20.06 0.27
N LEU A 37 -34.93 -19.53 0.04
CA LEU A 37 -34.34 -18.48 0.90
C LEU A 37 -35.04 -17.14 0.72
N ILE A 38 -35.57 -16.85 -0.48
CA ILE A 38 -36.33 -15.63 -0.75
C ILE A 38 -37.64 -15.94 -1.49
N LYS A 39 -38.72 -15.24 -1.14
CA LYS A 39 -40.02 -15.40 -1.79
C LYS A 39 -39.90 -15.16 -3.31
N PRO A 40 -40.52 -15.99 -4.17
CA PRO A 40 -40.50 -15.82 -5.62
C PRO A 40 -41.14 -14.49 -6.05
N GLY A 41 -40.79 -14.04 -7.24
CA GLY A 41 -41.31 -12.81 -7.85
C GLY A 41 -40.90 -12.71 -9.33
N PRO A 42 -41.53 -11.82 -10.11
CA PRO A 42 -41.26 -11.71 -11.55
C PRO A 42 -39.84 -11.20 -11.84
N ARG A 43 -39.28 -11.64 -12.96
CA ARG A 43 -37.99 -11.14 -13.49
C ARG A 43 -38.22 -9.83 -14.25
N GLY A 44 -37.32 -8.85 -14.08
CA GLY A 44 -37.40 -7.55 -14.75
C GLY A 44 -38.40 -6.57 -14.11
N ARG A 45 -39.11 -5.79 -14.94
CA ARG A 45 -40.07 -4.75 -14.50
C ARG A 45 -41.19 -5.37 -13.65
N GLY A 46 -41.10 -5.19 -12.33
CA GLY A 46 -42.02 -5.78 -11.35
C GLY A 46 -41.32 -6.61 -10.28
N SER A 47 -40.04 -6.96 -10.45
CA SER A 47 -39.23 -7.63 -9.42
C SER A 47 -39.34 -6.88 -8.07
N PRO A 48 -39.44 -7.58 -6.92
CA PRO A 48 -39.37 -6.95 -5.62
C PRO A 48 -38.08 -6.14 -5.42
N LEU A 49 -38.12 -5.23 -4.45
CA LEU A 49 -36.95 -4.46 -4.01
C LEU A 49 -35.88 -5.37 -3.38
N ALA A 50 -34.63 -4.93 -3.45
CA ALA A 50 -33.59 -5.35 -2.53
C ALA A 50 -33.87 -4.80 -1.12
N THR A 51 -33.45 -5.54 -0.11
CA THR A 51 -33.50 -5.16 1.31
C THR A 51 -32.16 -5.55 1.95
N PRO A 52 -31.78 -5.01 3.12
CA PRO A 52 -30.58 -5.43 3.85
C PRO A 52 -30.49 -6.96 4.02
N ALA A 53 -31.61 -7.62 4.33
CA ALA A 53 -31.67 -9.08 4.42
C ALA A 53 -31.48 -9.80 3.06
N TYR A 54 -31.96 -9.25 1.95
CA TYR A 54 -31.67 -9.81 0.61
C TYR A 54 -30.19 -9.62 0.23
N GLY A 55 -29.63 -8.44 0.51
CA GLY A 55 -28.23 -8.13 0.29
C GLY A 55 -27.31 -9.06 1.08
N ALA A 56 -27.56 -9.23 2.38
CA ALA A 56 -26.81 -10.13 3.24
C ALA A 56 -26.83 -11.59 2.73
N HIS A 57 -27.98 -12.13 2.34
CA HIS A 57 -28.04 -13.50 1.82
C HIS A 57 -27.22 -13.66 0.52
N LEU A 58 -27.33 -12.71 -0.43
CA LEU A 58 -26.59 -12.79 -1.70
C LEU A 58 -25.08 -12.56 -1.50
N LEU A 59 -24.71 -11.68 -0.57
CA LEU A 59 -23.32 -11.40 -0.16
C LEU A 59 -22.67 -12.63 0.47
N VAL A 60 -23.31 -13.26 1.47
CA VAL A 60 -22.86 -14.55 2.03
C VAL A 60 -22.79 -15.61 0.94
N GLY A 61 -23.77 -15.65 0.03
CA GLY A 61 -23.79 -16.57 -1.12
C GLY A 61 -22.61 -16.41 -2.08
N THR A 62 -22.03 -15.22 -2.19
CA THR A 62 -20.88 -14.92 -3.06
C THR A 62 -19.56 -15.07 -2.31
N MET A 63 -19.48 -14.60 -1.06
CA MET A 63 -18.29 -14.76 -0.21
C MET A 63 -18.03 -16.23 0.15
N ALA A 64 -19.04 -17.00 0.54
CA ALA A 64 -18.87 -18.35 1.11
C ALA A 64 -18.92 -19.50 0.08
N ALA A 65 -19.75 -19.43 -0.96
CA ALA A 65 -19.89 -20.56 -1.88
C ALA A 65 -18.91 -20.47 -3.06
N PRO A 66 -18.00 -21.46 -3.23
CA PRO A 66 -17.01 -21.44 -4.31
C PRO A 66 -17.65 -21.68 -5.68
N GLN A 67 -18.73 -22.47 -5.74
CA GLN A 67 -19.46 -22.81 -6.95
C GLN A 67 -20.94 -22.41 -6.79
N GLN A 68 -21.59 -22.03 -7.89
CA GLN A 68 -22.98 -21.57 -7.91
C GLN A 68 -23.98 -22.58 -7.31
N ALA A 69 -23.73 -23.89 -7.50
CA ALA A 69 -24.57 -24.95 -6.93
C ALA A 69 -24.60 -24.92 -5.40
N HIS A 70 -23.46 -24.57 -4.78
CA HIS A 70 -23.23 -24.64 -3.34
C HIS A 70 -23.84 -23.44 -2.57
N THR A 71 -24.30 -22.39 -3.29
CA THR A 71 -24.83 -21.15 -2.70
C THR A 71 -25.85 -21.35 -1.59
N ILE A 72 -26.77 -22.32 -1.71
CA ILE A 72 -27.90 -22.46 -0.76
C ILE A 72 -27.49 -23.08 0.57
N GLU A 73 -26.71 -24.17 0.56
CA GLU A 73 -26.21 -24.79 1.80
C GLU A 73 -25.12 -23.89 2.44
N ALA A 74 -24.35 -23.14 1.65
CA ALA A 74 -23.38 -22.18 2.16
C ALA A 74 -24.07 -21.03 2.90
N ILE A 75 -25.09 -20.40 2.29
CA ILE A 75 -25.89 -19.38 2.98
C ILE A 75 -26.50 -19.96 4.27
N ARG A 76 -27.14 -21.13 4.21
CA ARG A 76 -27.76 -21.76 5.39
C ARG A 76 -26.78 -22.11 6.51
N CYS A 77 -25.52 -22.42 6.19
CA CYS A 77 -24.46 -22.69 7.13
C CYS A 77 -23.90 -21.39 7.71
N TYR A 78 -23.32 -20.53 6.86
CA TYR A 78 -22.60 -19.33 7.30
C TYR A 78 -23.52 -18.31 8.00
N TRP A 79 -24.80 -18.24 7.62
CA TRP A 79 -25.79 -17.40 8.31
C TRP A 79 -25.97 -17.76 9.79
N LYS A 80 -25.79 -19.04 10.15
CA LYS A 80 -26.02 -19.61 11.48
C LYS A 80 -24.78 -19.67 12.38
N LEU A 81 -23.62 -19.21 11.90
CA LEU A 81 -22.41 -19.22 12.72
C LEU A 81 -22.61 -18.35 13.97
N LYS A 82 -22.27 -18.91 15.13
CA LYS A 82 -22.49 -18.31 16.45
C LYS A 82 -21.26 -17.53 16.90
N PRO A 83 -21.44 -16.39 17.60
CA PRO A 83 -20.32 -15.61 18.09
C PRO A 83 -19.52 -16.43 19.10
N VAL A 84 -18.22 -16.55 18.87
CA VAL A 84 -17.28 -17.12 19.86
C VAL A 84 -17.17 -16.13 21.02
N ALA A 85 -17.17 -16.63 22.25
CA ALA A 85 -17.01 -15.79 23.42
C ALA A 85 -15.64 -15.09 23.39
N MET A 86 -15.61 -13.80 23.73
CA MET A 86 -14.37 -13.05 23.88
C MET A 86 -13.72 -13.40 25.24
N THR A 87 -13.11 -14.58 25.33
CA THR A 87 -11.96 -14.79 26.22
C THR A 87 -10.82 -13.86 25.78
N SER A 88 -9.83 -13.63 26.64
CA SER A 88 -8.72 -12.68 26.39
C SER A 88 -7.66 -13.23 25.43
N GLU A 89 -8.08 -13.92 24.38
CA GLU A 89 -7.24 -14.70 23.46
C GLU A 89 -7.29 -14.12 22.05
N ALA A 90 -6.25 -13.38 21.67
CA ALA A 90 -6.17 -12.70 20.38
C ALA A 90 -5.77 -13.65 19.23
N ALA A 91 -6.62 -14.64 18.91
CA ALA A 91 -6.41 -15.59 17.81
C ALA A 91 -6.59 -14.92 16.41
N ARG A 92 -5.54 -14.18 15.99
CA ARG A 92 -5.45 -13.34 14.77
C ARG A 92 -5.75 -14.12 13.47
N PRO A 93 -6.18 -13.41 12.42
CA PRO A 93 -5.17 -13.00 11.43
C PRO A 93 -5.22 -11.49 11.13
N GLY A 94 -4.04 -10.85 11.12
CA GLY A 94 -3.89 -9.42 10.77
C GLY A 94 -2.59 -8.81 11.29
N ILE A 95 -2.01 -7.90 10.51
CA ILE A 95 -0.83 -7.10 10.88
C ILE A 95 -1.23 -6.11 11.99
N VAL A 96 -0.48 -6.08 13.09
CA VAL A 96 -0.73 -5.17 14.23
C VAL A 96 0.41 -4.16 14.33
N ILE A 97 0.11 -2.88 14.06
CA ILE A 97 1.04 -1.76 14.24
C ILE A 97 0.27 -0.56 14.82
N GLY A 98 0.80 0.04 15.89
CA GLY A 98 0.25 1.21 16.59
C GLY A 98 1.38 2.05 17.21
N LEU A 99 1.14 3.35 17.37
CA LEU A 99 2.17 4.38 17.61
C LEU A 99 1.95 5.14 18.94
N SER A 100 2.94 5.95 19.31
CA SER A 100 2.88 7.04 20.31
C SER A 100 4.03 8.03 20.03
N THR A 101 3.94 9.34 20.23
CA THR A 101 2.88 10.24 20.76
C THR A 101 2.74 11.48 19.85
N GLY A 102 1.70 12.33 19.92
CA GLY A 102 0.48 12.34 20.74
C GLY A 102 -0.20 13.72 20.76
N ARG A 103 -0.76 14.09 21.93
CA ARG A 103 -1.41 15.37 22.34
C ARG A 103 -2.94 15.54 22.13
N ALA A 104 -3.61 15.66 23.28
CA ALA A 104 -4.85 16.42 23.59
C ALA A 104 -6.20 16.07 22.92
N GLU A 105 -7.06 15.45 23.73
CA GLU A 105 -8.51 15.69 23.94
C GLU A 105 -9.39 16.30 22.82
N ILE A 106 -10.47 15.58 22.43
CA ILE A 106 -11.86 15.90 22.84
C ILE A 106 -12.85 14.83 22.32
N ASN A 107 -13.96 14.64 23.06
CA ASN A 107 -15.14 13.80 22.78
C ASN A 107 -15.00 12.26 22.86
N ALA A 108 -16.10 11.62 23.26
CA ALA A 108 -16.18 10.20 23.62
C ALA A 108 -16.55 9.28 22.44
N PRO A 109 -16.06 8.02 22.41
CA PRO A 109 -16.39 7.08 21.35
C PRO A 109 -17.88 6.68 21.41
N THR A 110 -18.60 6.89 20.30
CA THR A 110 -19.99 6.43 20.16
C THR A 110 -19.99 4.96 19.74
N ALA A 111 -20.20 4.06 20.70
CA ALA A 111 -20.21 2.63 20.44
C ALA A 111 -21.26 2.23 19.38
N LEU A 112 -20.92 1.29 18.51
CA LEU A 112 -21.87 0.70 17.56
C LEU A 112 -23.04 0.06 18.32
N PRO A 113 -24.30 0.30 17.92
CA PRO A 113 -25.48 -0.20 18.66
C PRO A 113 -25.70 -1.72 18.51
N ILE A 114 -24.92 -2.40 17.66
CA ILE A 114 -25.08 -3.83 17.37
C ILE A 114 -24.39 -4.67 18.45
N SER A 115 -25.16 -5.49 19.16
CA SER A 115 -24.63 -6.49 20.10
C SER A 115 -24.14 -7.74 19.36
N PHE A 116 -22.99 -7.64 18.66
CA PHE A 116 -22.42 -8.72 17.84
C PHE A 116 -22.29 -10.06 18.60
N ASN A 117 -21.99 -10.03 19.90
CA ASN A 117 -21.83 -11.18 20.77
C ASN A 117 -23.14 -11.95 21.06
N LYS A 118 -24.30 -11.50 20.53
CA LYS A 118 -25.64 -12.07 20.77
C LYS A 118 -26.40 -12.46 19.50
N LEU A 119 -25.81 -12.24 18.33
CA LEU A 119 -26.44 -12.41 17.01
C LEU A 119 -25.65 -13.45 16.21
N HIS A 120 -26.32 -14.19 15.31
CA HIS A 120 -25.61 -15.04 14.36
C HIS A 120 -24.98 -14.18 13.25
N PHE A 121 -23.94 -14.70 12.59
CA PHE A 121 -23.18 -13.95 11.58
C PHE A 121 -24.06 -13.32 10.47
N GLY A 122 -25.09 -14.04 10.01
CA GLY A 122 -26.05 -13.51 9.03
C GLY A 122 -26.86 -12.32 9.56
N GLU A 123 -27.28 -12.38 10.82
CA GLU A 123 -28.07 -11.33 11.49
C GLU A 123 -27.23 -10.06 11.72
N CYS A 124 -25.94 -10.22 12.06
CA CYS A 124 -24.97 -9.13 12.10
C CYS A 124 -24.86 -8.43 10.74
N LEU A 125 -24.73 -9.20 9.64
CA LEU A 125 -24.64 -8.65 8.28
C LEU A 125 -25.90 -7.88 7.87
N VAL A 126 -27.10 -8.32 8.28
CA VAL A 126 -28.34 -7.55 8.05
C VAL A 126 -28.26 -6.19 8.73
N GLN A 127 -27.91 -6.13 10.01
CA GLN A 127 -27.86 -4.87 10.76
C GLN A 127 -26.74 -3.94 10.28
N LEU A 128 -25.60 -4.48 9.84
CA LEU A 128 -24.52 -3.68 9.25
C LEU A 128 -24.92 -3.03 7.91
N LEU A 129 -25.63 -3.77 7.04
CA LEU A 129 -26.17 -3.20 5.80
C LEU A 129 -27.30 -2.19 6.07
N ASP A 130 -28.10 -2.40 7.11
CA ASP A 130 -29.16 -1.48 7.55
C ASP A 130 -28.57 -0.14 8.06
N LEU A 131 -27.52 -0.19 8.90
CA LEU A 131 -26.76 0.99 9.34
C LEU A 131 -26.08 1.72 8.16
N ALA A 132 -25.49 0.99 7.21
CA ALA A 132 -24.93 1.58 5.99
C ALA A 132 -26.00 2.28 5.11
N SER A 133 -27.20 1.72 5.07
CA SER A 133 -28.37 2.28 4.38
C SER A 133 -28.96 3.53 5.08
N SER A 134 -28.54 3.82 6.32
CA SER A 134 -29.08 4.90 7.15
C SER A 134 -28.45 6.28 6.84
N SER A 135 -28.23 7.13 7.86
CA SER A 135 -27.71 8.49 7.67
C SER A 135 -26.23 8.52 7.27
N GLU A 136 -25.77 9.65 6.74
CA GLU A 136 -24.35 9.88 6.43
C GLU A 136 -23.46 9.81 7.68
N VAL A 137 -23.93 10.36 8.81
CA VAL A 137 -23.24 10.23 10.12
C VAL A 137 -23.18 8.76 10.54
N THR A 138 -24.20 7.95 10.26
CA THR A 138 -24.19 6.50 10.52
C THR A 138 -23.13 5.78 9.68
N ARG A 139 -22.99 6.12 8.40
CA ARG A 139 -21.93 5.59 7.52
C ARG A 139 -20.54 6.01 7.98
N GLN A 140 -20.36 7.26 8.37
CA GLN A 140 -19.07 7.78 8.84
C GLN A 140 -18.66 7.12 10.17
N ASN A 141 -19.60 6.90 11.10
CA ASN A 141 -19.34 6.12 12.31
C ASN A 141 -19.04 4.64 11.99
N LEU A 142 -19.72 4.05 11.00
CA LEU A 142 -19.47 2.67 10.59
C LEU A 142 -18.09 2.50 9.93
N ALA A 143 -17.69 3.40 9.05
CA ALA A 143 -16.32 3.45 8.49
C ALA A 143 -15.27 3.83 9.55
N GLY A 144 -15.67 4.63 10.54
CA GLY A 144 -14.87 4.98 11.70
C GLY A 144 -14.52 3.76 12.53
N GLU A 145 -15.49 2.90 12.86
CA GLU A 145 -15.29 1.80 13.83
C GLU A 145 -15.12 0.40 13.21
N LEU A 146 -15.76 0.05 12.07
CA LEU A 146 -15.58 -1.26 11.42
C LEU A 146 -14.48 -1.19 10.35
N PHE A 147 -13.57 -2.17 10.31
CA PHE A 147 -12.59 -2.33 9.24
C PHE A 147 -13.14 -3.17 8.07
N GLY A 148 -13.86 -4.25 8.39
CA GLY A 148 -14.49 -5.11 7.39
C GLY A 148 -14.99 -6.44 7.94
N VAL A 149 -15.45 -7.29 7.02
CA VAL A 149 -16.02 -8.61 7.27
C VAL A 149 -15.18 -9.65 6.55
N TRP A 150 -14.91 -10.80 7.15
CA TRP A 150 -14.26 -11.91 6.46
C TRP A 150 -15.02 -13.24 6.61
N VAL A 151 -14.82 -14.10 5.61
CA VAL A 151 -15.39 -15.45 5.53
C VAL A 151 -14.31 -16.39 4.99
N SER A 152 -14.00 -17.47 5.72
CA SER A 152 -13.17 -18.55 5.18
C SER A 152 -14.02 -19.42 4.22
N ARG A 153 -13.50 -19.74 3.03
CA ARG A 153 -14.15 -20.68 2.09
C ARG A 153 -13.81 -22.16 2.37
N SER A 154 -12.74 -22.44 3.10
CA SER A 154 -12.26 -23.80 3.42
C SER A 154 -12.79 -24.36 4.74
N CYS A 155 -13.22 -23.49 5.66
CA CYS A 155 -13.86 -23.87 6.93
C CYS A 155 -15.03 -22.92 7.25
N PRO A 156 -16.13 -23.39 7.86
CA PRO A 156 -17.24 -22.53 8.28
C PRO A 156 -16.91 -21.59 9.46
N VAL A 157 -16.08 -20.60 9.18
CA VAL A 157 -15.63 -19.55 10.11
C VAL A 157 -15.77 -18.20 9.41
N ALA A 158 -16.30 -17.22 10.13
CA ALA A 158 -16.40 -15.84 9.68
C ALA A 158 -15.99 -14.87 10.80
N GLY A 159 -15.77 -13.60 10.48
CA GLY A 159 -15.43 -12.60 11.48
C GLY A 159 -15.70 -11.16 11.08
N LEU A 160 -15.85 -10.31 12.10
CA LEU A 160 -16.02 -8.86 11.98
C LEU A 160 -14.81 -8.18 12.64
N GLN A 161 -14.03 -7.42 11.86
CA GLN A 161 -12.88 -6.68 12.37
C GLN A 161 -13.32 -5.28 12.81
N ILE A 162 -13.23 -5.00 14.11
CA ILE A 162 -13.80 -3.81 14.77
C ILE A 162 -12.68 -3.07 15.50
N GLY A 163 -12.64 -1.76 15.36
CA GLY A 163 -11.82 -0.86 16.16
C GLY A 163 -12.45 -0.65 17.54
N VAL A 164 -11.62 -0.63 18.59
CA VAL A 164 -12.05 -0.25 19.94
C VAL A 164 -11.06 0.76 20.50
N TRP A 165 -11.57 1.91 20.93
CA TRP A 165 -10.81 2.95 21.58
C TRP A 165 -10.71 2.73 23.09
N SER A 166 -9.50 2.66 23.63
CA SER A 166 -9.24 2.54 25.06
C SER A 166 -7.99 3.32 25.45
N LYS A 167 -8.09 4.18 26.48
CA LYS A 167 -6.98 5.02 26.98
C LYS A 167 -6.21 5.79 25.87
N GLY A 168 -6.92 6.28 24.85
CA GLY A 168 -6.32 7.00 23.71
C GLY A 168 -5.63 6.12 22.65
N ARG A 169 -5.57 4.79 22.83
CA ARG A 169 -5.11 3.83 21.82
C ARG A 169 -6.32 3.21 21.10
N ARG A 170 -6.23 3.00 19.78
CA ARG A 170 -7.19 2.21 19.01
C ARG A 170 -6.64 0.80 18.80
N SER A 171 -7.30 -0.20 19.37
CA SER A 171 -7.02 -1.61 19.12
C SER A 171 -7.95 -2.15 18.03
N VAL A 172 -7.54 -3.22 17.34
CA VAL A 172 -8.42 -3.96 16.42
C VAL A 172 -8.76 -5.31 17.04
N ILE A 173 -10.04 -5.55 17.29
CA ILE A 173 -10.56 -6.85 17.72
C ILE A 173 -11.22 -7.57 16.54
N THR A 174 -11.34 -8.89 16.61
CA THR A 174 -12.12 -9.68 15.65
C THR A 174 -13.17 -10.47 16.39
N GLN A 175 -14.44 -10.08 16.28
CA GLN A 175 -15.53 -10.95 16.73
C GLN A 175 -15.64 -12.10 15.72
N ARG A 176 -15.23 -13.30 16.14
CA ARG A 176 -15.31 -14.54 15.35
C ARG A 176 -16.70 -15.17 15.45
N PHE A 177 -17.12 -15.86 14.39
CA PHE A 177 -18.35 -16.62 14.32
C PHE A 177 -18.06 -18.02 13.76
N GLU A 178 -18.47 -19.06 14.47
CA GLU A 178 -18.09 -20.45 14.20
C GLU A 178 -19.28 -21.41 14.35
N LEU A 179 -19.13 -22.66 13.90
CA LEU A 179 -20.14 -23.71 14.09
C LEU A 179 -20.26 -24.09 15.57
N SER A 180 -21.45 -24.54 16.00
CA SER A 180 -21.59 -25.15 17.33
C SER A 180 -20.83 -26.47 17.38
N LYS A 181 -20.26 -26.82 18.54
CA LYS A 181 -19.59 -28.11 18.76
C LYS A 181 -20.53 -29.27 18.39
N GLY A 182 -20.18 -30.01 17.32
CA GLY A 182 -20.96 -31.13 16.78
C GLY A 182 -21.90 -30.81 15.62
N GLU A 183 -22.05 -29.54 15.21
CA GLU A 183 -22.69 -29.20 13.93
C GLU A 183 -21.76 -29.54 12.75
N ARG A 184 -22.31 -30.12 11.68
CA ARG A 184 -21.52 -30.52 10.50
C ARG A 184 -21.32 -29.35 9.53
N PRO A 185 -20.18 -29.28 8.83
CA PRO A 185 -19.98 -28.36 7.72
C PRO A 185 -20.87 -28.71 6.51
N PRO A 186 -20.95 -27.83 5.50
CA PRO A 186 -21.63 -28.11 4.23
C PRO A 186 -21.13 -29.40 3.57
N SER A 187 -21.98 -30.05 2.77
CA SER A 187 -21.68 -31.33 2.09
C SER A 187 -20.32 -31.39 1.38
N TRP A 188 -19.96 -30.39 0.57
CA TRP A 188 -18.65 -30.34 -0.13
C TRP A 188 -17.46 -29.99 0.77
N LEU A 189 -17.68 -29.65 2.05
CA LEU A 189 -16.66 -29.43 3.08
C LEU A 189 -16.67 -30.52 4.17
N ASP A 190 -17.48 -31.58 4.02
CA ASP A 190 -17.51 -32.75 4.91
C ASP A 190 -16.86 -33.95 4.19
N PRO A 191 -15.61 -34.32 4.52
CA PRO A 191 -14.94 -35.48 3.91
C PRO A 191 -15.70 -36.79 4.14
N ASN A 192 -16.57 -36.87 5.15
CA ASN A 192 -17.42 -38.03 5.44
C ASN A 192 -18.68 -38.08 4.57
N ARG A 193 -18.82 -37.16 3.60
CA ARG A 193 -19.93 -37.03 2.65
C ARG A 193 -19.41 -36.81 1.22
N ASP A 194 -18.23 -37.37 0.93
CA ASP A 194 -17.51 -37.27 -0.34
C ASP A 194 -17.09 -35.84 -0.74
N GLY A 195 -17.06 -34.90 0.21
CA GLY A 195 -16.63 -33.52 0.01
C GLY A 195 -15.12 -33.42 -0.20
N MET A 196 -14.69 -33.19 -1.45
CA MET A 196 -13.28 -32.92 -1.77
C MET A 196 -12.94 -31.44 -1.61
N ALA A 197 -11.93 -31.17 -0.78
CA ALA A 197 -11.34 -29.84 -0.62
C ALA A 197 -10.47 -29.47 -1.84
N ASP A 198 -11.13 -28.92 -2.87
CA ASP A 198 -10.48 -28.33 -4.05
C ASP A 198 -9.43 -27.27 -3.61
N PRO A 199 -8.18 -27.31 -4.14
CA PRO A 199 -7.14 -26.34 -3.76
C PRO A 199 -7.51 -24.86 -4.02
N GLY A 200 -8.45 -24.59 -4.94
CA GLY A 200 -9.03 -23.26 -5.15
C GLY A 200 -9.91 -22.72 -4.01
N LEU A 201 -10.16 -23.52 -2.96
CA LEU A 201 -10.91 -23.12 -1.76
C LEU A 201 -10.04 -22.43 -0.69
N SER A 202 -8.73 -22.31 -0.93
CA SER A 202 -7.70 -21.87 0.03
C SER A 202 -7.70 -20.37 0.37
N HIS A 203 -8.85 -19.69 0.27
CA HIS A 203 -8.94 -18.22 0.36
C HIS A 203 -9.99 -17.75 1.37
N THR A 204 -9.57 -16.91 2.31
CA THR A 204 -10.45 -16.09 3.14
C THR A 204 -10.87 -14.86 2.34
N VAL A 205 -12.17 -14.71 2.07
CA VAL A 205 -12.72 -13.54 1.40
C VAL A 205 -12.91 -12.43 2.41
N PHE A 206 -12.15 -11.34 2.30
CA PHE A 206 -12.33 -10.11 3.07
C PHE A 206 -13.10 -9.07 2.26
N LEU A 207 -14.14 -8.50 2.88
CA LEU A 207 -14.93 -7.38 2.38
C LEU A 207 -14.63 -6.15 3.25
N PRO A 208 -13.95 -5.12 2.73
CA PRO A 208 -13.70 -3.89 3.49
C PRO A 208 -15.01 -3.15 3.78
N VAL A 209 -15.00 -2.37 4.87
CA VAL A 209 -16.14 -1.55 5.29
C VAL A 209 -16.67 -0.61 4.19
N SER A 210 -15.80 -0.11 3.31
CA SER A 210 -16.19 0.73 2.17
C SER A 210 -17.17 0.01 1.23
N LYS A 211 -16.85 -1.20 0.77
CA LYS A 211 -17.76 -2.02 -0.05
C LYS A 211 -19.01 -2.41 0.74
N LEU A 212 -18.91 -2.71 2.04
CA LEU A 212 -20.07 -3.01 2.86
C LEU A 212 -21.04 -1.81 2.93
N ILE A 213 -20.51 -0.59 3.04
CA ILE A 213 -21.29 0.65 3.01
C ILE A 213 -21.96 0.86 1.65
N GLU A 214 -21.18 0.72 0.58
CA GLU A 214 -21.63 0.82 -0.82
C GLU A 214 -22.80 -0.15 -1.10
N ILE A 215 -22.67 -1.42 -0.70
CA ILE A 215 -23.72 -2.45 -0.81
C ILE A 215 -24.95 -2.11 0.04
N GLY A 216 -24.76 -1.53 1.24
CA GLY A 216 -25.86 -1.09 2.11
C GLY A 216 -26.67 0.05 1.50
N MET A 217 -26.01 1.04 0.90
CA MET A 217 -26.66 2.16 0.20
C MET A 217 -27.59 1.66 -0.93
N LEU A 218 -27.20 0.61 -1.66
CA LEU A 218 -28.04 -0.01 -2.70
C LEU A 218 -29.34 -0.66 -2.18
N THR A 219 -29.53 -0.80 -0.86
CA THR A 219 -30.75 -1.38 -0.25
C THR A 219 -31.79 -0.36 0.20
N THR A 220 -31.52 0.95 0.04
CA THR A 220 -32.45 2.04 0.41
C THR A 220 -33.62 2.22 -0.59
N PRO A 221 -34.78 2.74 -0.14
CA PRO A 221 -35.92 3.02 -1.04
C PRO A 221 -36.10 4.50 -1.47
N GLU A 222 -35.40 5.47 -0.87
CA GLU A 222 -35.63 6.91 -1.07
C GLU A 222 -34.66 7.60 -2.06
N LYS A 223 -34.72 8.94 -2.16
CA LYS A 223 -34.33 9.69 -3.36
C LYS A 223 -32.82 9.74 -3.63
N LYS A 224 -32.51 9.69 -4.94
CA LYS A 224 -31.22 10.09 -5.52
C LYS A 224 -30.89 11.55 -5.20
N GLU A 225 -29.77 11.75 -4.53
CA GLU A 225 -28.61 12.32 -5.24
C GLU A 225 -27.66 11.15 -5.55
N ILE A 226 -27.00 11.14 -6.71
CA ILE A 226 -26.00 10.12 -7.05
C ILE A 226 -24.67 10.81 -7.31
N PRO A 227 -23.74 10.77 -6.34
CA PRO A 227 -22.31 10.72 -6.64
C PRO A 227 -21.99 9.38 -7.31
N MET A 228 -21.21 9.39 -8.39
CA MET A 228 -20.71 8.15 -9.02
C MET A 228 -19.70 7.46 -8.10
N LEU A 229 -20.01 6.26 -7.59
CA LEU A 229 -19.01 5.35 -7.02
C LEU A 229 -19.34 3.88 -7.35
N ASN A 230 -18.30 3.07 -7.63
CA ASN A 230 -18.38 1.63 -7.95
C ASN A 230 -17.00 0.96 -7.79
N PHE A 231 -16.61 0.41 -6.62
CA PHE A 231 -15.18 0.10 -6.34
C PHE A 231 -14.72 -1.32 -6.04
N GLY A 232 -14.13 -1.94 -7.05
CA GLY A 232 -12.89 -2.74 -6.97
C GLY A 232 -11.94 -2.37 -8.13
N PRO A 233 -10.66 -2.79 -8.14
CA PRO A 233 -9.93 -3.61 -7.16
C PRO A 233 -8.80 -2.83 -6.45
N LYS A 234 -8.85 -1.49 -6.46
CA LYS A 234 -7.69 -0.59 -6.30
C LYS A 234 -7.15 -0.37 -4.87
N ILE A 235 -7.87 -0.77 -3.80
CA ILE A 235 -7.45 -0.51 -2.40
C ILE A 235 -6.31 -1.43 -1.92
N ALA A 236 -6.28 -2.70 -2.34
CA ALA A 236 -5.28 -3.68 -1.85
C ALA A 236 -3.83 -3.21 -2.08
N LYS A 237 -3.57 -2.69 -3.29
CA LYS A 237 -2.25 -2.18 -3.73
C LYS A 237 -1.68 -1.06 -2.83
N PHE A 238 -2.49 -0.41 -1.98
CA PHE A 238 -2.00 0.57 -0.99
C PHE A 238 -1.47 -0.08 0.30
N ALA A 239 -2.04 -1.22 0.72
CA ALA A 239 -1.47 -2.00 1.82
C ALA A 239 -0.11 -2.58 1.42
N ASP A 240 0.02 -3.02 0.16
CA ASP A 240 1.28 -3.49 -0.42
C ASP A 240 2.32 -2.37 -0.50
N LEU A 241 1.93 -1.17 -0.95
CA LEU A 241 2.76 0.04 -0.93
C LEU A 241 3.30 0.35 0.48
N VAL A 242 2.45 0.30 1.51
CA VAL A 242 2.85 0.55 2.90
C VAL A 242 3.69 -0.60 3.49
N ASN A 243 3.55 -1.82 2.99
CA ASN A 243 4.36 -2.98 3.43
C ASN A 243 5.76 -3.00 2.77
N LEU A 244 5.87 -2.64 1.48
CA LEU A 244 7.16 -2.42 0.79
C LEU A 244 8.02 -1.37 1.52
N VAL A 245 7.42 -0.24 1.90
CA VAL A 245 8.06 0.84 2.68
C VAL A 245 8.62 0.36 4.03
N ARG A 246 8.08 -0.73 4.60
CA ARG A 246 8.55 -1.32 5.86
C ARG A 246 9.67 -2.35 5.71
N GLN A 247 9.95 -2.83 4.49
CA GLN A 247 10.85 -3.96 4.27
C GLN A 247 12.14 -3.62 3.50
N GLY A 248 12.21 -2.50 2.76
CA GLY A 248 13.27 -2.26 1.79
C GLY A 248 14.00 -0.91 1.85
N ARG A 249 15.32 -1.00 1.57
CA ARG A 249 16.31 -0.08 0.96
C ARG A 249 16.03 1.42 0.71
N TYR A 250 14.78 1.84 0.50
CA TYR A 250 14.38 3.18 0.04
C TYR A 250 13.54 3.97 1.06
N ARG A 251 13.45 3.48 2.32
CA ARG A 251 12.56 4.03 3.35
C ARG A 251 12.72 5.54 3.59
N ALA A 252 13.94 6.08 3.60
CA ALA A 252 14.17 7.50 3.87
C ALA A 252 13.69 8.40 2.72
N GLN A 253 13.88 7.96 1.47
CA GLN A 253 13.33 8.59 0.28
C GLN A 253 11.80 8.57 0.31
N TRP A 254 11.21 7.45 0.74
CA TRP A 254 9.77 7.30 0.93
C TRP A 254 9.17 8.22 1.99
N GLU A 255 9.79 8.31 3.17
CA GLU A 255 9.33 9.21 4.24
C GLU A 255 9.44 10.69 3.81
N LYS A 256 10.48 11.05 3.06
CA LYS A 256 10.62 12.39 2.44
C LYS A 256 9.52 12.64 1.39
N LEU A 257 9.31 11.71 0.45
CA LEU A 257 8.31 11.84 -0.62
C LEU A 257 6.89 11.97 -0.04
N LEU A 258 6.52 11.13 0.93
CA LEU A 258 5.19 11.19 1.57
C LEU A 258 4.98 12.49 2.35
N SER A 259 6.02 13.03 3.00
CA SER A 259 5.98 14.34 3.64
C SER A 259 5.69 15.45 2.62
N THR A 260 6.40 15.46 1.48
CA THR A 260 6.17 16.45 0.42
C THR A 260 4.80 16.28 -0.25
N LEU A 261 4.38 15.05 -0.56
CA LEU A 261 3.04 14.76 -1.12
C LEU A 261 1.89 15.19 -0.18
N THR A 262 2.11 15.17 1.14
CA THR A 262 1.16 15.70 2.13
C THR A 262 1.04 17.23 2.04
N GLN A 263 2.15 17.94 1.83
CA GLN A 263 2.15 19.39 1.60
C GLN A 263 1.47 19.75 0.26
N VAL A 264 1.76 18.98 -0.80
CA VAL A 264 1.10 19.10 -2.12
C VAL A 264 -0.40 18.86 -2.01
N GLN A 265 -0.84 17.85 -1.24
CA GLN A 265 -2.26 17.58 -1.00
C GLN A 265 -2.94 18.72 -0.23
N ALA A 266 -2.29 19.29 0.78
CA ALA A 266 -2.82 20.41 1.56
C ALA A 266 -2.96 21.69 0.71
N TRP A 267 -1.96 22.01 -0.10
CA TRP A 267 -2.01 23.12 -1.07
C TRP A 267 -3.09 22.86 -2.13
N THR A 268 -3.14 21.65 -2.69
CA THR A 268 -4.16 21.24 -3.68
C THR A 268 -5.57 21.38 -3.14
N ASN A 269 -5.82 21.03 -1.88
CA ASN A 269 -7.12 21.21 -1.24
C ASN A 269 -7.49 22.70 -1.09
N LYS A 270 -6.54 23.55 -0.67
CA LYS A 270 -6.73 25.01 -0.56
C LYS A 270 -7.04 25.65 -1.93
N ILE A 271 -6.33 25.24 -2.97
CA ILE A 271 -6.49 25.74 -4.34
C ILE A 271 -7.80 25.23 -4.96
N SER A 272 -8.11 23.93 -4.83
CA SER A 272 -9.34 23.34 -5.40
C SER A 272 -10.64 23.82 -4.75
N ALA A 273 -10.57 24.55 -3.64
CA ALA A 273 -11.72 25.18 -2.96
C ALA A 273 -12.06 26.60 -3.49
N GLN A 274 -11.32 27.11 -4.48
CA GLN A 274 -11.57 28.39 -5.16
C GLN A 274 -12.11 28.12 -6.58
N ASP A 275 -12.87 29.06 -7.15
CA ASP A 275 -13.50 28.94 -8.47
C ASP A 275 -12.51 28.57 -9.58
N SER A 276 -12.84 27.54 -10.37
CA SER A 276 -12.00 27.04 -11.46
C SER A 276 -12.41 27.61 -12.81
N ARG A 277 -11.43 27.87 -13.67
CA ARG A 277 -11.66 28.16 -15.10
C ARG A 277 -12.09 26.91 -15.89
N LEU A 278 -11.83 25.72 -15.34
CA LEU A 278 -12.00 24.45 -16.01
C LEU A 278 -13.45 23.94 -15.95
N ILE A 279 -13.94 23.43 -17.08
CA ILE A 279 -15.25 22.78 -17.20
C ILE A 279 -15.04 21.25 -17.20
N GLU A 280 -15.82 20.53 -16.39
CA GLU A 280 -15.83 19.06 -16.41
C GLU A 280 -16.75 18.51 -17.50
N VAL A 281 -16.23 17.56 -18.29
CA VAL A 281 -16.97 16.81 -19.30
C VAL A 281 -17.15 15.37 -18.82
N THR A 282 -18.39 14.91 -18.70
CA THR A 282 -18.72 13.59 -18.13
C THR A 282 -19.11 12.53 -19.16
N ASN A 283 -19.26 12.90 -20.43
CA ASN A 283 -19.68 12.00 -21.51
C ASN A 283 -18.82 12.19 -22.77
N PHE A 284 -17.61 11.65 -22.74
CA PHE A 284 -16.58 11.83 -23.78
C PHE A 284 -16.24 10.56 -24.58
N GLY A 285 -16.88 9.43 -24.31
CA GLY A 285 -16.64 8.15 -24.99
C GLY A 285 -16.26 7.03 -24.03
N SER A 286 -15.36 6.15 -24.46
CA SER A 286 -14.86 5.05 -23.61
C SER A 286 -13.90 5.58 -22.54
N ASN A 287 -13.96 5.03 -21.33
CA ASN A 287 -13.15 5.48 -20.18
C ASN A 287 -12.66 4.29 -19.31
N PRO A 288 -11.91 3.32 -19.86
CA PRO A 288 -11.51 2.11 -19.13
C PRO A 288 -10.52 2.38 -17.97
N GLY A 289 -9.83 3.52 -17.98
CA GLY A 289 -8.97 4.00 -16.88
C GLY A 289 -9.71 4.79 -15.81
N GLU A 290 -11.03 4.98 -15.95
CA GLU A 290 -11.89 5.69 -14.99
C GLU A 290 -11.39 7.10 -14.62
N LEU A 291 -10.91 7.84 -15.61
CA LEU A 291 -10.42 9.22 -15.48
C LEU A 291 -11.58 10.24 -15.58
N ARG A 292 -11.36 11.45 -15.06
CA ARG A 292 -12.27 12.60 -15.25
C ARG A 292 -11.71 13.56 -16.29
N MET A 293 -12.54 14.09 -17.18
CA MET A 293 -12.11 15.02 -18.22
C MET A 293 -12.40 16.46 -17.80
N PHE A 294 -11.36 17.27 -17.63
CA PHE A 294 -11.49 18.73 -17.49
C PHE A 294 -11.00 19.42 -18.76
N THR A 295 -11.63 20.52 -19.11
CA THR A 295 -11.34 21.29 -20.34
C THR A 295 -11.29 22.78 -20.05
N TYR A 296 -10.44 23.50 -20.77
CA TYR A 296 -10.55 24.94 -20.92
C TYR A 296 -10.51 25.33 -22.39
N ILE A 297 -11.39 26.25 -22.77
CA ILE A 297 -11.59 26.72 -24.14
C ILE A 297 -11.69 28.25 -24.06
N PRO A 298 -10.71 28.99 -24.61
CA PRO A 298 -10.79 30.44 -24.75
C PRO A 298 -12.03 30.88 -25.54
N GLU A 299 -12.66 32.00 -25.16
CA GLU A 299 -13.87 32.52 -25.82
C GLU A 299 -13.68 32.81 -27.33
N ASN A 300 -12.44 33.09 -27.73
CA ASN A 300 -12.05 33.42 -29.11
C ASN A 300 -11.12 32.35 -29.71
N LEU A 301 -11.31 31.08 -29.38
CA LEU A 301 -10.56 29.96 -29.98
C LEU A 301 -10.67 30.01 -31.51
N PRO A 302 -9.55 30.05 -32.27
CA PRO A 302 -9.59 30.07 -33.73
C PRO A 302 -10.02 28.72 -34.32
N PRO A 303 -10.66 28.69 -35.50
CA PRO A 303 -10.90 27.45 -36.24
C PRO A 303 -9.60 26.71 -36.56
N GLY A 304 -9.57 25.39 -36.35
CA GLY A 304 -8.37 24.57 -36.50
C GLY A 304 -7.32 24.79 -35.39
N ALA A 305 -7.72 25.21 -34.19
CA ALA A 305 -6.78 25.51 -33.10
C ALA A 305 -5.94 24.29 -32.66
N PRO A 306 -4.75 24.52 -32.05
CA PRO A 306 -4.01 23.48 -31.34
C PRO A 306 -4.74 22.98 -30.07
N LEU A 307 -4.36 21.79 -29.61
CA LEU A 307 -4.82 21.22 -28.34
C LEU A 307 -3.62 20.81 -27.47
N VAL A 308 -3.56 21.34 -26.24
CA VAL A 308 -2.60 20.91 -25.22
C VAL A 308 -3.29 19.95 -24.25
N VAL A 309 -2.64 18.82 -23.95
CA VAL A 309 -3.07 17.82 -22.97
C VAL A 309 -2.13 17.87 -21.76
N ALA A 310 -2.62 18.35 -20.61
CA ALA A 310 -1.81 18.62 -19.42
C ALA A 310 -2.13 17.64 -18.28
N LEU A 311 -1.14 16.81 -17.91
CA LEU A 311 -1.26 15.69 -16.98
C LEU A 311 -0.60 15.99 -15.62
N HIS A 312 -1.40 15.99 -14.56
CA HIS A 312 -0.97 16.38 -13.22
C HIS A 312 -0.09 15.34 -12.50
N GLY A 313 0.69 15.78 -11.52
CA GLY A 313 1.46 14.91 -10.64
C GLY A 313 0.63 14.24 -9.54
N CYS A 314 1.28 13.39 -8.73
CA CYS A 314 0.68 12.82 -7.54
C CYS A 314 0.13 13.90 -6.59
N THR A 315 -0.94 13.55 -5.87
CA THR A 315 -1.77 14.34 -4.94
C THR A 315 -2.37 15.65 -5.46
N GLN A 316 -2.14 16.01 -6.73
CA GLN A 316 -2.72 17.18 -7.39
C GLN A 316 -4.16 16.94 -7.93
N THR A 317 -4.75 17.98 -8.53
CA THR A 317 -6.01 17.99 -9.31
C THR A 317 -5.77 18.70 -10.63
N ALA A 318 -6.68 18.57 -11.60
CA ALA A 318 -6.63 19.36 -12.84
C ALA A 318 -6.62 20.87 -12.52
N THR A 319 -7.54 21.35 -11.66
CA THR A 319 -7.61 22.75 -11.23
C THR A 319 -6.33 23.22 -10.54
N ALA A 320 -5.71 22.40 -9.67
CA ALA A 320 -4.51 22.80 -8.96
C ALA A 320 -3.24 22.73 -9.83
N TYR A 321 -3.19 21.81 -10.80
CA TYR A 321 -2.11 21.74 -11.78
C TYR A 321 -2.21 22.89 -12.79
N ASP A 322 -3.41 23.23 -13.27
CA ASP A 322 -3.66 24.41 -14.11
C ASP A 322 -3.22 25.71 -13.42
N ARG A 323 -3.66 25.97 -12.19
CA ARG A 323 -3.22 27.18 -11.46
C ARG A 323 -1.74 27.15 -11.05
N GLY A 324 -1.13 25.98 -10.90
CA GLY A 324 0.30 25.85 -10.61
C GLY A 324 1.18 26.15 -11.82
N THR A 325 0.77 25.71 -13.01
CA THR A 325 1.53 25.85 -14.28
C THR A 325 1.16 27.07 -15.10
N GLY A 326 -0.09 27.55 -15.00
CA GLY A 326 -0.65 28.61 -15.82
C GLY A 326 -1.12 28.17 -17.22
N TRP A 327 -1.38 26.88 -17.46
CA TRP A 327 -1.77 26.40 -18.80
C TRP A 327 -3.00 27.11 -19.39
N SER A 328 -4.04 27.41 -18.60
CA SER A 328 -5.20 28.20 -19.06
C SER A 328 -4.89 29.69 -19.32
N GLU A 329 -3.89 30.26 -18.66
CA GLU A 329 -3.38 31.62 -18.91
C GLU A 329 -2.51 31.69 -20.17
N LEU A 330 -1.96 30.56 -20.61
CA LEU A 330 -1.32 30.44 -21.93
C LEU A 330 -2.36 30.12 -23.02
N ALA A 331 -3.42 29.36 -22.72
CA ALA A 331 -4.50 29.13 -23.67
C ALA A 331 -5.14 30.45 -24.15
N ASP A 332 -5.35 31.41 -23.25
CA ASP A 332 -5.78 32.77 -23.59
C ASP A 332 -4.79 33.51 -24.50
N ARG A 333 -3.47 33.41 -24.21
CA ARG A 333 -2.40 34.12 -24.94
C ARG A 333 -2.11 33.52 -26.31
N PHE A 334 -2.09 32.20 -26.42
CA PHE A 334 -1.61 31.46 -27.59
C PHE A 334 -2.71 30.75 -28.39
N GLY A 335 -3.99 31.00 -28.06
CA GLY A 335 -5.13 30.61 -28.89
C GLY A 335 -5.34 29.10 -29.05
N PHE A 336 -5.00 28.30 -28.03
CA PHE A 336 -5.16 26.85 -28.03
C PHE A 336 -6.23 26.37 -27.07
N ALA A 337 -6.81 25.19 -27.33
CA ALA A 337 -7.69 24.51 -26.39
C ALA A 337 -6.86 23.64 -25.42
N LEU A 338 -7.37 23.47 -24.20
CA LEU A 338 -6.66 22.77 -23.13
C LEU A 338 -7.51 21.62 -22.58
N LEU A 339 -6.91 20.45 -22.45
CA LEU A 339 -7.49 19.23 -21.89
C LEU A 339 -6.64 18.79 -20.69
N LEU A 340 -7.27 18.65 -19.52
CA LEU A 340 -6.63 18.14 -18.31
C LEU A 340 -7.34 16.86 -17.84
N PRO A 341 -6.85 15.68 -18.25
CA PRO A 341 -7.28 14.42 -17.66
C PRO A 341 -6.93 14.41 -16.17
N GLN A 342 -7.90 14.13 -15.31
CA GLN A 342 -7.71 14.07 -13.86
C GLN A 342 -7.86 12.64 -13.35
N GLN A 343 -6.85 12.20 -12.60
CA GLN A 343 -6.83 10.92 -11.93
C GLN A 343 -7.81 10.86 -10.76
N HIS A 344 -8.45 9.70 -10.54
CA HIS A 344 -9.28 9.49 -9.35
C HIS A 344 -8.50 8.91 -8.18
N TRP A 345 -8.81 9.38 -6.96
CA TRP A 345 -8.27 8.79 -5.72
C TRP A 345 -8.65 7.31 -5.57
N MET A 346 -9.73 6.89 -6.22
CA MET A 346 -10.17 5.51 -6.28
C MET A 346 -9.24 4.63 -7.13
N ASN A 347 -8.59 5.18 -8.16
CA ASN A 347 -7.72 4.45 -9.08
C ASN A 347 -6.31 4.28 -8.49
N ASN A 348 -5.86 5.33 -7.82
CA ASN A 348 -4.64 5.39 -7.06
C ASN A 348 -4.87 6.33 -5.86
N PRO A 349 -4.72 5.89 -4.59
CA PRO A 349 -4.99 6.74 -3.42
C PRO A 349 -4.13 8.01 -3.34
N LEU A 350 -2.94 8.00 -3.95
CA LEU A 350 -2.08 9.17 -4.10
C LEU A 350 -2.42 10.01 -5.34
N ARG A 351 -3.48 9.70 -6.09
CA ARG A 351 -3.87 10.31 -7.38
C ARG A 351 -2.76 10.34 -8.44
N CYS A 352 -1.76 9.47 -8.32
CA CYS A 352 -0.76 9.26 -9.37
C CYS A 352 -1.38 8.50 -10.56
N PHE A 353 -0.99 8.85 -11.79
CA PHE A 353 -1.22 7.98 -12.96
C PHE A 353 -0.49 6.64 -12.79
N ASN A 354 -1.07 5.56 -13.30
CA ASN A 354 -0.60 4.18 -13.11
C ASN A 354 0.39 3.74 -14.20
N TRP A 355 1.35 4.61 -14.54
CA TRP A 355 2.37 4.45 -15.59
C TRP A 355 3.29 3.21 -15.46
N PHE A 356 3.13 2.43 -14.40
CA PHE A 356 3.87 1.21 -14.06
C PHE A 356 3.01 -0.06 -14.11
N ARG A 357 1.77 0.00 -14.63
CA ARG A 357 0.89 -1.18 -14.75
C ARG A 357 0.60 -1.48 -16.21
N SER A 358 0.80 -2.73 -16.64
CA SER A 358 0.45 -3.16 -18.01
C SER A 358 -1.01 -2.91 -18.41
N GLU A 359 -1.94 -2.96 -17.45
CA GLU A 359 -3.36 -2.58 -17.62
C GLU A 359 -3.58 -1.10 -17.97
N ASP A 360 -2.64 -0.21 -17.61
CA ASP A 360 -2.70 1.25 -17.74
C ASP A 360 -1.52 1.83 -18.56
N THR A 361 -0.72 1.01 -19.26
CA THR A 361 0.42 1.47 -20.08
C THR A 361 0.38 1.04 -21.55
N MET A 362 -0.61 0.23 -21.94
CA MET A 362 -0.71 -0.30 -23.30
C MET A 362 -1.67 0.50 -24.17
N ARG A 363 -1.39 0.54 -25.48
CA ARG A 363 -2.30 1.13 -26.48
C ARG A 363 -3.67 0.45 -26.43
N ASP A 364 -4.70 1.25 -26.67
CA ASP A 364 -6.11 0.84 -26.69
C ASP A 364 -6.61 0.15 -25.37
N SER A 365 -5.97 0.47 -24.24
CA SER A 365 -6.38 0.05 -22.89
C SER A 365 -6.31 1.19 -21.84
N GLY A 366 -6.89 0.96 -20.65
CA GLY A 366 -6.66 1.72 -19.41
C GLY A 366 -6.71 3.25 -19.47
N GLU A 367 -5.87 3.88 -18.65
CA GLU A 367 -5.64 5.32 -18.64
C GLU A 367 -5.31 5.90 -20.04
N PRO A 368 -4.43 5.30 -20.87
CA PRO A 368 -4.07 5.85 -22.18
C PRO A 368 -5.23 5.92 -23.19
N LEU A 369 -6.06 4.87 -23.30
CA LEU A 369 -7.26 4.92 -24.16
C LEU A 369 -8.28 5.95 -23.64
N SER A 370 -8.38 6.12 -22.33
CA SER A 370 -9.27 7.12 -21.74
C SER A 370 -8.85 8.54 -22.16
N ILE A 371 -7.55 8.86 -22.10
CA ILE A 371 -7.00 10.13 -22.60
C ILE A 371 -7.21 10.26 -24.12
N ARG A 372 -6.96 9.20 -24.90
CA ARG A 372 -7.19 9.18 -26.36
C ARG A 372 -8.64 9.47 -26.74
N GLN A 373 -9.60 9.03 -25.95
CA GLN A 373 -11.04 9.31 -26.16
C GLN A 373 -11.39 10.75 -25.81
N MET A 374 -10.85 11.32 -24.74
CA MET A 374 -10.97 12.75 -24.42
C MET A 374 -10.41 13.63 -25.55
N ILE A 375 -9.28 13.26 -26.15
CA ILE A 375 -8.69 13.95 -27.31
C ILE A 375 -9.63 13.89 -28.53
N GLU A 376 -10.23 12.74 -28.82
CA GLU A 376 -11.18 12.62 -29.94
C GLU A 376 -12.44 13.47 -29.72
N TRP A 377 -12.91 13.55 -28.47
CA TRP A 377 -14.03 14.41 -28.11
C TRP A 377 -13.70 15.88 -28.35
N MET A 378 -12.53 16.37 -27.89
CA MET A 378 -12.08 17.75 -28.18
C MET A 378 -11.99 17.98 -29.71
N SER A 379 -11.37 17.05 -30.43
CA SER A 379 -11.19 17.14 -31.89
C SER A 379 -12.49 17.02 -32.70
N THR A 380 -13.61 16.66 -32.05
CA THR A 380 -14.94 16.56 -32.68
C THR A 380 -15.88 17.70 -32.26
N ASN A 381 -15.71 18.25 -31.06
CA ASN A 381 -16.61 19.28 -30.50
C ASN A 381 -16.00 20.70 -30.49
N CYS A 382 -14.68 20.84 -30.67
CA CYS A 382 -13.95 22.10 -30.46
C CYS A 382 -13.10 22.55 -31.67
N ASP A 383 -13.31 21.97 -32.86
CA ASP A 383 -12.65 22.32 -34.12
C ASP A 383 -11.09 22.38 -34.06
N ILE A 384 -10.49 21.36 -33.45
CA ILE A 384 -9.03 21.22 -33.26
C ILE A 384 -8.38 20.66 -34.54
N ASP A 385 -7.23 21.22 -34.97
CA ASP A 385 -6.37 20.52 -35.95
C ASP A 385 -5.75 19.29 -35.26
N ARG A 386 -6.15 18.09 -35.70
CA ARG A 386 -5.61 16.80 -35.23
C ARG A 386 -4.10 16.65 -35.48
N ARG A 387 -3.49 17.51 -36.30
CA ARG A 387 -2.02 17.61 -36.51
C ARG A 387 -1.31 18.50 -35.48
N CYS A 388 -2.04 19.20 -34.60
CA CYS A 388 -1.52 20.17 -33.64
C CYS A 388 -1.96 19.82 -32.21
N VAL A 389 -1.97 18.52 -31.88
CA VAL A 389 -2.18 18.02 -30.52
C VAL A 389 -0.83 17.79 -29.84
N TYR A 390 -0.70 18.25 -28.60
CA TYR A 390 0.51 18.15 -27.78
C TYR A 390 0.20 17.59 -26.40
N VAL A 391 1.15 16.93 -25.76
CA VAL A 391 0.97 16.33 -24.42
C VAL A 391 2.11 16.65 -23.46
N THR A 392 1.80 17.00 -22.22
CA THR A 392 2.78 17.36 -21.19
C THR A 392 2.31 16.94 -19.81
N GLY A 393 3.24 16.78 -18.87
CA GLY A 393 2.89 16.49 -17.51
C GLY A 393 4.06 16.49 -16.54
N LEU A 394 3.71 16.54 -15.25
CA LEU A 394 4.64 16.53 -14.13
C LEU A 394 4.65 15.18 -13.42
N SER A 395 5.81 14.67 -13.02
CA SER A 395 5.92 13.52 -12.11
C SER A 395 5.23 12.27 -12.69
N SER A 396 4.25 11.68 -11.99
CA SER A 396 3.39 10.62 -12.57
C SER A 396 2.69 11.02 -13.88
N GLY A 397 2.34 12.30 -14.04
CA GLY A 397 1.80 12.85 -15.29
C GLY A 397 2.87 12.99 -16.39
N GLY A 398 4.13 13.22 -16.02
CA GLY A 398 5.28 13.17 -16.93
C GLY A 398 5.56 11.74 -17.39
N ALA A 399 5.51 10.76 -16.48
CA ALA A 399 5.59 9.35 -16.84
C ALA A 399 4.41 8.89 -17.73
N MET A 400 3.19 9.36 -17.45
CA MET A 400 2.05 9.14 -18.35
C MET A 400 2.18 9.89 -19.69
N THR A 401 2.90 11.02 -19.73
CA THR A 401 3.27 11.69 -20.99
C THR A 401 4.16 10.78 -21.84
N SER A 402 5.18 10.14 -21.25
CA SER A 402 5.98 9.10 -21.92
C SER A 402 5.12 7.95 -22.47
N VAL A 403 4.12 7.49 -21.70
CA VAL A 403 3.15 6.46 -22.12
C VAL A 403 2.29 6.93 -23.30
N MET A 404 1.74 8.14 -23.25
CA MET A 404 0.92 8.68 -24.34
C MET A 404 1.71 8.85 -25.63
N LEU A 405 2.95 9.35 -25.55
CA LEU A 405 3.86 9.51 -26.69
C LEU A 405 4.30 8.17 -27.30
N ALA A 406 4.46 7.12 -26.48
CA ALA A 406 4.82 5.78 -26.96
C ALA A 406 3.63 5.02 -27.58
N THR A 407 2.46 5.10 -26.96
CA THR A 407 1.27 4.32 -27.36
C THR A 407 0.45 4.98 -28.47
N TYR A 408 0.38 6.31 -28.51
CA TYR A 408 -0.30 7.07 -29.56
C TYR A 408 0.60 8.14 -30.23
N PRO A 409 1.79 7.77 -30.74
CA PRO A 409 2.64 8.69 -31.50
C PRO A 409 1.95 9.19 -32.77
N ASP A 410 0.95 8.45 -33.27
CA ASP A 410 0.08 8.83 -34.39
C ASP A 410 -0.89 10.00 -34.10
N VAL A 411 -0.91 10.50 -32.86
CA VAL A 411 -1.84 11.55 -32.38
C VAL A 411 -1.13 12.85 -32.02
N PHE A 412 0.17 12.81 -31.67
CA PHE A 412 0.87 13.97 -31.12
C PHE A 412 1.89 14.55 -32.10
N ALA A 413 1.89 15.88 -32.25
CA ALA A 413 2.96 16.61 -32.93
C ALA A 413 4.20 16.78 -32.04
N GLY A 414 4.00 16.77 -30.72
CA GLY A 414 5.06 16.83 -29.73
C GLY A 414 4.59 16.60 -28.31
N GLY A 415 5.55 16.49 -27.38
CA GLY A 415 5.26 16.45 -25.97
C GLY A 415 6.41 16.92 -25.09
N ALA A 416 6.10 17.17 -23.82
CA ALA A 416 7.05 17.69 -22.84
C ALA A 416 6.97 16.94 -21.51
N ILE A 417 8.07 16.29 -21.12
CA ILE A 417 8.13 15.40 -19.96
C ILE A 417 8.86 16.11 -18.83
N VAL A 418 8.14 16.49 -17.76
CA VAL A 418 8.70 17.25 -16.63
C VAL A 418 8.82 16.35 -15.40
N ALA A 419 10.06 16.11 -14.96
CA ALA A 419 10.42 15.22 -13.86
C ALA A 419 9.75 13.83 -13.94
N GLY A 420 9.67 13.27 -15.16
CA GLY A 420 9.09 11.96 -15.46
C GLY A 420 10.12 10.84 -15.55
N VAL A 421 9.72 9.70 -16.12
CA VAL A 421 10.58 8.52 -16.38
C VAL A 421 10.36 7.97 -17.79
N PRO A 422 11.29 7.15 -18.33
CA PRO A 422 11.12 6.49 -19.63
C PRO A 422 9.87 5.61 -19.73
N TYR A 423 9.35 5.45 -20.95
CA TYR A 423 8.28 4.49 -21.22
C TYR A 423 8.74 3.06 -20.96
N HIS A 424 7.88 2.27 -20.29
CA HIS A 424 8.18 0.92 -19.80
C HIS A 424 9.48 0.85 -18.99
N ALA A 425 9.76 1.87 -18.17
CA ALA A 425 10.76 1.78 -17.10
C ALA A 425 10.32 0.83 -15.96
N ALA A 426 9.02 0.54 -15.83
CA ALA A 426 8.48 -0.38 -14.82
C ALA A 426 7.22 -1.10 -15.29
N HIS A 427 7.03 -2.33 -14.82
CA HIS A 427 5.87 -3.21 -15.06
C HIS A 427 5.09 -3.52 -13.78
N ASP A 428 5.66 -3.21 -12.60
CA ASP A 428 5.00 -3.27 -11.30
C ASP A 428 5.42 -2.14 -10.34
N LEU A 429 4.90 -2.18 -9.11
CA LEU A 429 5.11 -1.15 -8.09
C LEU A 429 6.53 -1.14 -7.50
N GLN A 430 7.24 -2.28 -7.46
CA GLN A 430 8.63 -2.32 -6.98
C GLN A 430 9.55 -1.73 -8.05
N GLU A 431 9.42 -2.16 -9.31
CA GLU A 431 10.19 -1.59 -10.42
C GLU A 431 9.95 -0.08 -10.55
N ALA A 432 8.71 0.38 -10.31
CA ALA A 432 8.39 1.81 -10.29
C ALA A 432 9.19 2.58 -9.24
N PHE A 433 9.44 1.98 -8.07
CA PHE A 433 10.19 2.60 -6.99
C PHE A 433 11.70 2.61 -7.29
N GLU A 434 12.21 1.53 -7.87
CA GLU A 434 13.61 1.46 -8.31
C GLU A 434 13.87 2.49 -9.44
N SER A 435 12.96 2.61 -10.41
CA SER A 435 12.99 3.64 -11.45
C SER A 435 12.99 5.07 -10.89
N ILE A 436 12.06 5.44 -10.00
CA ILE A 436 12.02 6.84 -9.50
C ILE A 436 13.14 7.16 -8.51
N PHE A 437 13.65 6.23 -7.69
CA PHE A 437 14.69 6.54 -6.70
C PHE A 437 16.13 6.27 -7.14
N MET A 438 16.35 5.46 -8.18
CA MET A 438 17.70 5.16 -8.70
C MET A 438 17.86 5.39 -10.21
N GLY A 439 16.77 5.40 -10.97
CA GLY A 439 16.82 5.22 -12.42
C GLY A 439 17.18 3.78 -12.81
N ILE A 440 16.96 3.46 -14.08
CA ILE A 440 17.34 2.16 -14.66
C ILE A 440 18.16 2.47 -15.91
N CYS A 441 19.45 2.17 -15.89
CA CYS A 441 20.35 2.52 -17.00
C CYS A 441 20.35 1.43 -18.06
N LEU A 442 19.84 1.73 -19.28
CA LEU A 442 19.85 0.80 -20.41
C LEU A 442 20.64 1.37 -21.61
N PRO A 443 20.98 0.53 -22.61
CA PRO A 443 21.38 0.97 -23.94
C PRO A 443 20.31 1.83 -24.65
N GLU A 444 20.75 2.68 -25.57
CA GLU A 444 19.87 3.54 -26.39
C GLU A 444 18.88 2.71 -27.24
N ASN A 445 19.36 1.64 -27.88
CA ASN A 445 18.52 0.73 -28.67
C ASN A 445 17.48 -0.02 -27.82
N ASP A 446 17.85 -0.46 -26.61
CA ASP A 446 16.96 -1.18 -25.69
C ASP A 446 15.82 -0.28 -25.18
N TRP A 447 16.05 1.02 -25.10
CA TRP A 447 15.01 2.01 -24.78
C TRP A 447 14.13 2.34 -25.99
N GLY A 448 14.73 2.53 -27.17
CA GLY A 448 14.01 2.86 -28.40
C GLY A 448 13.15 1.70 -28.91
N ASP A 449 13.58 0.46 -28.72
CA ASP A 449 12.78 -0.73 -29.05
C ASP A 449 11.51 -0.84 -28.19
N ARG A 450 11.51 -0.33 -26.95
CA ARG A 450 10.27 -0.26 -26.12
C ARG A 450 9.25 0.71 -26.71
N ILE A 451 9.69 1.83 -27.29
CA ILE A 451 8.82 2.77 -28.01
C ILE A 451 8.32 2.13 -29.31
N ARG A 452 9.21 1.53 -30.11
CA ARG A 452 8.85 0.83 -31.37
C ARG A 452 7.91 -0.37 -31.16
N ALA A 453 7.92 -0.99 -29.98
CA ALA A 453 7.01 -2.08 -29.62
C ALA A 453 5.64 -1.60 -29.10
N ALA A 454 5.50 -0.33 -28.71
CA ALA A 454 4.29 0.19 -28.06
C ALA A 454 3.11 0.44 -29.01
N SER A 455 3.38 0.64 -30.31
CA SER A 455 2.38 0.85 -31.35
C SER A 455 2.93 0.40 -32.71
N PRO A 456 2.07 0.15 -33.73
CA PRO A 456 2.55 -0.21 -35.07
C PRO A 456 3.14 0.98 -35.87
N TYR A 457 3.19 2.18 -35.27
CA TYR A 457 3.60 3.41 -35.95
C TYR A 457 5.10 3.41 -36.28
N GLN A 458 5.46 3.97 -37.44
CA GLN A 458 6.84 3.96 -37.98
C GLN A 458 7.42 5.38 -38.15
N GLY A 459 6.80 6.38 -37.51
CA GLY A 459 7.14 7.79 -37.67
C GLY A 459 6.32 8.52 -38.74
N PRO A 460 6.47 9.86 -38.88
CA PRO A 460 7.39 10.71 -38.12
C PRO A 460 7.00 10.82 -36.64
N TRP A 461 7.97 10.69 -35.74
CA TRP A 461 7.76 10.67 -34.29
C TRP A 461 7.54 12.10 -33.72
N PRO A 462 6.75 12.26 -32.64
CA PRO A 462 6.52 13.56 -31.99
C PRO A 462 7.80 14.25 -31.54
N ARG A 463 7.85 15.59 -31.59
CA ARG A 463 8.97 16.39 -31.06
C ARG A 463 8.96 16.44 -29.53
N ILE A 464 10.10 16.25 -28.87
CA ILE A 464 10.20 15.97 -27.43
C ILE A 464 10.96 17.08 -26.69
N SER A 465 10.45 17.46 -25.51
CA SER A 465 11.12 18.38 -24.59
C SER A 465 11.23 17.76 -23.19
N ILE A 466 12.41 17.74 -22.58
CA ILE A 466 12.67 17.07 -21.29
C ILE A 466 13.12 18.10 -20.25
N TRP A 467 12.46 18.13 -19.09
CA TRP A 467 12.73 19.10 -18.02
C TRP A 467 12.96 18.38 -16.68
N HIS A 468 14.12 18.58 -16.07
CA HIS A 468 14.44 17.98 -14.76
C HIS A 468 15.26 18.92 -13.88
N GLY A 469 15.02 18.91 -12.57
CA GLY A 469 15.88 19.59 -11.60
C GLY A 469 17.01 18.69 -11.12
N ASP A 470 18.25 19.17 -11.02
CA ASP A 470 19.39 18.33 -10.60
C ASP A 470 19.37 17.95 -9.11
N ALA A 471 18.62 18.69 -8.29
CA ALA A 471 18.38 18.43 -6.88
C ALA A 471 17.06 17.66 -6.62
N ASP A 472 16.47 17.06 -7.67
CA ASP A 472 15.32 16.19 -7.51
C ASP A 472 15.66 14.93 -6.69
N THR A 473 14.79 14.64 -5.74
CA THR A 473 14.88 13.51 -4.80
C THR A 473 13.56 12.75 -4.66
N SER A 474 12.60 13.04 -5.55
CA SER A 474 11.35 12.31 -5.74
C SER A 474 11.39 11.47 -7.02
N VAL A 475 12.00 12.01 -8.08
CA VAL A 475 12.35 11.28 -9.30
C VAL A 475 13.81 11.59 -9.64
N ALA A 476 14.68 10.59 -9.61
CA ALA A 476 16.13 10.77 -9.75
C ALA A 476 16.50 11.39 -11.11
N PRO A 477 17.36 12.42 -11.17
CA PRO A 477 17.65 13.18 -12.41
C PRO A 477 18.20 12.34 -13.57
N VAL A 478 18.83 11.19 -13.30
CA VAL A 478 19.26 10.21 -14.31
C VAL A 478 18.13 9.77 -15.24
N ASN A 479 16.87 9.78 -14.79
CA ASN A 479 15.71 9.48 -15.64
C ASN A 479 15.57 10.45 -16.83
N ALA A 480 16.12 11.68 -16.75
CA ALA A 480 16.19 12.60 -17.88
C ALA A 480 17.19 12.14 -18.94
N GLU A 481 18.36 11.61 -18.55
CA GLU A 481 19.34 11.04 -19.48
C GLU A 481 18.81 9.75 -20.13
N GLU A 482 18.12 8.89 -19.36
CA GLU A 482 17.47 7.69 -19.92
C GLU A 482 16.30 8.03 -20.86
N LEU A 483 15.58 9.14 -20.60
CA LEU A 483 14.59 9.70 -21.54
C LEU A 483 15.25 10.24 -22.81
N ILE A 484 16.39 10.93 -22.71
CA ILE A 484 17.18 11.37 -23.88
C ILE A 484 17.55 10.16 -24.72
N LYS A 485 18.16 9.13 -24.12
CA LYS A 485 18.51 7.87 -24.80
C LYS A 485 17.33 7.25 -25.55
N GLN A 486 16.17 7.19 -24.90
CA GLN A 486 14.96 6.62 -25.48
C GLN A 486 14.52 7.37 -26.74
N TRP A 487 14.61 8.70 -26.76
CA TRP A 487 14.14 9.49 -27.90
C TRP A 487 15.21 9.72 -28.97
N VAL A 488 16.52 9.79 -28.66
CA VAL A 488 17.56 9.88 -29.70
C VAL A 488 17.57 8.65 -30.61
N ASP A 489 17.43 7.44 -30.04
CA ASP A 489 17.40 6.20 -30.82
C ASP A 489 16.14 6.11 -31.71
N VAL A 490 14.97 6.50 -31.17
CA VAL A 490 13.70 6.52 -31.91
C VAL A 490 13.71 7.50 -33.08
N HIS A 491 14.36 8.66 -32.91
CA HIS A 491 14.53 9.64 -33.99
C HIS A 491 15.74 9.36 -34.90
N GLY A 492 16.61 8.39 -34.58
CA GLY A 492 17.84 8.11 -35.33
C GLY A 492 18.88 9.23 -35.23
N LEU A 493 18.93 9.91 -34.08
CA LEU A 493 19.84 11.03 -33.79
C LEU A 493 21.16 10.53 -33.20
N SER A 494 22.15 11.44 -33.12
CA SER A 494 23.40 11.18 -32.38
C SER A 494 23.12 11.14 -30.87
N SER A 495 23.80 10.26 -30.12
CA SER A 495 23.77 10.25 -28.65
C SER A 495 24.18 11.60 -28.06
N ASN A 496 25.21 12.25 -28.65
CA ASN A 496 25.62 13.61 -28.29
C ASN A 496 24.70 14.67 -28.92
N PRO A 497 24.35 15.76 -28.21
CA PRO A 497 23.54 16.85 -28.74
C PRO A 497 24.21 17.57 -29.92
N SER A 498 23.38 18.14 -30.79
CA SER A 498 23.80 18.97 -31.93
C SER A 498 24.18 20.39 -31.48
N VAL A 499 23.56 20.89 -30.42
CA VAL A 499 23.82 22.21 -29.82
C VAL A 499 23.71 22.10 -28.30
N GLU A 500 24.67 22.69 -27.59
CA GLU A 500 24.59 22.96 -26.15
C GLU A 500 24.69 24.47 -25.92
N ASN A 501 23.81 25.02 -25.08
CA ASN A 501 23.84 26.42 -24.68
C ASN A 501 23.24 26.61 -23.27
N GLN A 502 22.97 27.86 -22.90
CA GLN A 502 22.19 28.19 -21.71
C GLN A 502 21.00 29.06 -22.08
N VAL A 503 19.86 28.79 -21.43
CA VAL A 503 18.61 29.55 -21.58
C VAL A 503 18.18 29.99 -20.19
N ASP A 504 17.98 31.30 -20.01
CA ASP A 504 17.63 31.94 -18.72
C ASP A 504 18.58 31.53 -17.55
N GLY A 505 19.84 31.22 -17.88
CA GLY A 505 20.90 30.79 -16.94
C GLY A 505 21.09 29.27 -16.81
N TYR A 506 20.18 28.45 -17.35
CA TYR A 506 20.18 26.99 -17.17
C TYR A 506 20.76 26.24 -18.37
N PRO A 507 21.54 25.15 -18.14
CA PRO A 507 22.00 24.25 -19.20
C PRO A 507 20.84 23.72 -20.06
N HIS A 508 21.03 23.85 -21.38
CA HIS A 508 20.05 23.45 -22.38
C HIS A 508 20.75 22.76 -23.55
N ARG A 509 20.22 21.60 -23.96
CA ARG A 509 20.77 20.72 -25.01
C ARG A 509 19.71 20.47 -26.08
N MET A 510 20.10 20.50 -27.35
CA MET A 510 19.23 20.24 -28.49
C MET A 510 19.84 19.22 -29.45
N TRP A 511 19.00 18.32 -29.98
CA TRP A 511 19.34 17.38 -31.04
C TRP A 511 18.51 17.71 -32.28
N GLN A 512 19.20 17.92 -33.40
CA GLN A 512 18.61 18.38 -34.65
C GLN A 512 18.70 17.30 -35.73
N ASN A 513 17.67 17.23 -36.58
CA ASN A 513 17.70 16.39 -37.77
C ASN A 513 18.59 17.01 -38.87
N SER A 514 18.78 16.29 -39.98
CA SER A 514 19.60 16.73 -41.12
C SER A 514 19.07 17.98 -41.86
N GLN A 515 17.90 18.51 -41.47
CA GLN A 515 17.30 19.74 -41.99
C GLN A 515 17.44 20.92 -41.01
N GLY A 516 18.03 20.71 -39.83
CA GLY A 516 18.22 21.72 -38.78
C GLY A 516 17.04 21.90 -37.83
N GLU A 517 16.00 21.07 -37.93
CA GLU A 517 14.85 21.08 -37.02
C GLU A 517 15.20 20.35 -35.72
N THR A 518 14.99 21.01 -34.58
CA THR A 518 15.17 20.41 -33.24
C THR A 518 14.02 19.43 -32.96
N LEU A 519 14.33 18.13 -32.97
CA LEU A 519 13.38 17.07 -32.66
C LEU A 519 13.34 16.73 -31.16
N LEU A 520 14.47 16.88 -30.46
CA LEU A 520 14.60 16.66 -29.02
C LEU A 520 15.32 17.85 -28.37
N GLU A 521 14.82 18.31 -27.24
CA GLU A 521 15.50 19.26 -26.35
C GLU A 521 15.50 18.79 -24.88
N SER A 522 16.46 19.26 -24.09
CA SER A 522 16.60 18.95 -22.66
C SER A 522 17.07 20.17 -21.86
N TYR A 523 16.38 20.43 -20.75
CA TYR A 523 16.68 21.47 -19.77
C TYR A 523 17.01 20.85 -18.40
N THR A 524 18.19 21.20 -17.86
CA THR A 524 18.61 20.79 -16.51
C THR A 524 18.61 21.99 -15.58
N ILE A 525 17.66 22.03 -14.64
CA ILE A 525 17.43 23.18 -13.77
C ILE A 525 18.25 23.04 -12.48
N ILE A 526 19.42 23.68 -12.47
CA ILE A 526 20.40 23.64 -11.38
C ILE A 526 19.82 24.16 -10.06
N GLY A 527 19.99 23.38 -8.99
CA GLY A 527 19.46 23.64 -7.65
C GLY A 527 17.98 23.33 -7.47
N MET A 528 17.23 22.98 -8.51
CA MET A 528 15.78 22.78 -8.41
C MET A 528 15.42 21.38 -7.89
N SER A 529 14.51 21.33 -6.92
CA SER A 529 13.88 20.08 -6.46
C SER A 529 12.72 19.66 -7.38
N HIS A 530 12.04 18.54 -7.08
CA HIS A 530 10.92 18.04 -7.88
C HIS A 530 9.87 19.13 -8.19
N GLY A 531 9.43 19.23 -9.45
CA GLY A 531 8.39 20.18 -9.86
C GLY A 531 8.55 20.76 -11.26
N HIS A 532 7.61 21.63 -11.64
CA HIS A 532 7.81 22.56 -12.75
C HIS A 532 8.67 23.75 -12.30
N PRO A 533 9.63 24.22 -13.12
CA PRO A 533 10.20 25.55 -12.98
C PRO A 533 9.21 26.61 -13.48
N LEU A 534 9.04 27.66 -12.68
CA LEU A 534 8.34 28.90 -13.00
C LEU A 534 9.33 30.06 -13.07
N GLY A 535 9.04 31.04 -13.93
CA GLY A 535 9.78 32.30 -14.02
C GLY A 535 8.83 33.47 -13.77
N MET A 536 8.69 33.88 -12.52
CA MET A 536 7.75 34.97 -12.14
C MET A 536 8.32 36.38 -12.41
N ASP A 537 9.62 36.47 -12.70
CA ASP A 537 10.37 37.74 -12.72
C ASP A 537 10.21 38.53 -14.02
N ASN A 538 9.66 37.91 -15.08
CA ASN A 538 9.26 38.60 -16.32
C ASN A 538 7.72 38.47 -16.52
N PRO A 539 6.94 39.56 -16.40
CA PRO A 539 5.48 39.55 -16.58
C PRO A 539 4.96 39.06 -17.94
N GLU A 540 5.77 39.12 -19.01
CA GLU A 540 5.37 38.66 -20.35
C GLU A 540 5.41 37.12 -20.44
N ARG A 541 6.36 36.50 -19.73
CA ARG A 541 6.63 35.05 -19.74
C ARG A 541 6.13 34.29 -18.50
N SER A 542 5.74 35.02 -17.45
CA SER A 542 5.23 34.41 -16.23
C SER A 542 3.83 33.83 -16.43
N CYS A 543 3.55 32.80 -15.65
CA CYS A 543 2.28 32.07 -15.63
C CYS A 543 2.21 31.18 -14.39
N GLY A 544 1.00 30.92 -13.90
CA GLY A 544 0.77 30.02 -12.79
C GLY A 544 1.17 30.59 -11.42
N THR A 545 1.22 29.70 -10.42
CA THR A 545 1.26 30.06 -9.00
C THR A 545 2.27 29.19 -8.25
N VAL A 546 3.20 29.83 -7.56
CA VAL A 546 4.23 29.19 -6.73
C VAL A 546 3.59 28.32 -5.63
N GLY A 547 4.11 27.11 -5.45
CA GLY A 547 3.60 26.14 -4.50
C GLY A 547 4.44 24.86 -4.45
N PRO A 548 4.02 23.84 -3.68
CA PRO A 548 4.68 22.54 -3.68
C PRO A 548 4.69 21.92 -5.08
N PHE A 549 5.88 21.63 -5.59
CA PHE A 549 6.17 21.22 -6.99
C PHE A 549 5.96 22.29 -8.08
N PHE A 550 5.84 23.58 -7.71
CA PHE A 550 5.80 24.71 -8.64
C PHE A 550 6.82 25.77 -8.17
N ASN A 551 8.07 25.61 -8.62
CA ASN A 551 9.26 26.27 -8.06
C ASN A 551 9.55 27.58 -8.81
N ASN A 552 9.53 28.76 -8.18
CA ASN A 552 10.04 29.97 -8.84
C ASN A 552 11.58 29.93 -8.90
N VAL A 553 12.11 29.87 -10.12
CA VAL A 553 13.54 29.71 -10.42
C VAL A 553 13.99 30.55 -11.63
N GLY A 554 13.17 31.51 -12.08
CA GLY A 554 13.50 32.46 -13.15
C GLY A 554 13.19 31.98 -14.58
N ILE A 555 12.92 30.69 -14.80
CA ILE A 555 12.54 30.13 -16.11
C ILE A 555 11.16 29.46 -16.05
N SER A 556 10.26 29.80 -16.98
CA SER A 556 8.93 29.21 -17.06
C SER A 556 8.91 28.04 -18.04
N SER A 557 8.85 26.81 -17.51
CA SER A 557 8.69 25.59 -18.33
C SER A 557 7.47 25.67 -19.24
N THR A 558 6.30 26.01 -18.70
CA THR A 558 5.03 26.14 -19.43
C THR A 558 5.17 27.03 -20.68
N TYR A 559 5.86 28.18 -20.54
CA TYR A 559 6.08 29.13 -21.63
C TYR A 559 7.12 28.62 -22.65
N ARG A 560 8.26 28.11 -22.19
CA ARG A 560 9.31 27.56 -23.08
C ARG A 560 8.81 26.34 -23.88
N ILE A 561 7.97 25.50 -23.29
CA ILE A 561 7.31 24.37 -23.97
C ILE A 561 6.35 24.86 -25.07
N ALA A 562 5.59 25.93 -24.82
CA ALA A 562 4.72 26.54 -25.83
C ALA A 562 5.52 27.16 -27.01
N GLU A 563 6.66 27.81 -26.72
CA GLU A 563 7.61 28.27 -27.75
C GLU A 563 8.17 27.09 -28.56
N PHE A 564 8.63 26.01 -27.91
CA PHE A 564 9.19 24.82 -28.58
C PHE A 564 8.20 24.16 -29.55
N TRP A 565 6.92 24.12 -29.18
CA TRP A 565 5.84 23.63 -30.03
C TRP A 565 5.42 24.59 -31.16
N ASN A 566 5.98 25.80 -31.20
CA ASN A 566 5.63 26.90 -32.11
C ASN A 566 4.15 27.33 -32.00
N LEU A 567 3.59 27.34 -30.79
CA LEU A 567 2.24 27.87 -30.58
C LEU A 567 2.26 29.38 -30.85
N PRO A 568 1.39 29.92 -31.74
CA PRO A 568 1.46 31.31 -32.13
C PRO A 568 0.91 32.22 -31.02
N GLU A 569 1.69 33.20 -30.58
CA GLU A 569 1.19 34.20 -29.65
C GLU A 569 0.11 35.04 -30.34
N THR A 570 -1.11 34.99 -29.81
CA THR A 570 -2.27 35.72 -30.33
C THR A 570 -2.05 37.19 -30.04
N SER A 571 -1.56 37.93 -31.04
CA SER A 571 -1.23 39.35 -30.86
C SER A 571 -2.45 40.14 -30.43
N LEU A 572 -2.56 40.41 -29.12
CA LEU A 572 -3.57 41.29 -28.56
C LEU A 572 -3.49 42.63 -29.30
N ARG A 573 -4.54 42.95 -30.06
CA ARG A 573 -4.57 44.19 -30.86
C ARG A 573 -4.62 45.39 -29.94
N THR A 574 -3.45 45.92 -29.62
CA THR A 574 -3.21 47.25 -29.05
C THR A 574 -3.53 48.34 -30.08
N ASP A 575 -4.76 48.35 -30.61
CA ASP A 575 -5.22 49.42 -31.47
C ASP A 575 -6.74 49.63 -31.42
N SER A 576 -7.17 50.49 -30.49
CA SER A 576 -8.17 51.55 -30.73
C SER A 576 -8.43 52.36 -29.46
N GLN A 577 -7.71 53.46 -29.27
CA GLN A 577 -8.21 54.54 -28.41
C GLN A 577 -9.37 55.24 -29.14
N VAL A 578 -10.61 54.93 -28.75
CA VAL A 578 -11.79 55.73 -29.15
C VAL A 578 -12.34 56.46 -27.92
N LYS A 579 -12.26 57.80 -27.99
CA LYS A 579 -12.82 58.72 -26.99
C LYS A 579 -14.35 58.52 -26.89
N PRO A 580 -14.94 58.45 -25.69
CA PRO A 580 -16.39 58.43 -25.54
C PRO A 580 -16.96 59.85 -25.75
N GLU A 581 -17.63 60.08 -26.88
CA GLU A 581 -18.49 61.25 -27.11
C GLU A 581 -19.96 60.82 -27.19
N VAL A 582 -20.87 61.64 -26.65
CA VAL A 582 -22.22 61.19 -26.24
C VAL A 582 -23.30 61.70 -27.21
N ALA A 583 -24.06 60.78 -27.82
CA ALA A 583 -25.20 61.10 -28.70
C ALA A 583 -26.38 60.10 -28.60
N THR A 584 -26.92 59.95 -27.38
CA THR A 584 -28.36 59.90 -27.00
C THR A 584 -29.44 59.30 -27.96
N MET A 585 -30.32 58.46 -27.37
CA MET A 585 -31.70 58.09 -27.81
C MET A 585 -31.84 57.12 -29.03
N VAL A 586 -32.90 56.30 -29.16
CA VAL A 586 -34.18 56.17 -28.42
C VAL A 586 -34.41 54.74 -27.88
N ARG A 587 -35.10 54.59 -26.73
CA ARG A 587 -35.52 53.31 -26.13
C ARG A 587 -37.04 53.12 -26.13
N ARG A 588 -37.55 52.12 -26.87
CA ARG A 588 -38.88 51.47 -26.72
C ARG A 588 -38.79 50.06 -27.30
N THR A 589 -39.37 49.00 -26.74
CA THR A 589 -40.07 48.73 -25.47
C THR A 589 -39.76 47.25 -25.16
N GLY A 590 -39.54 46.79 -23.92
CA GLY A 590 -40.44 46.92 -22.77
C GLY A 590 -41.08 45.55 -22.49
N GLU A 591 -41.34 45.10 -21.26
CA GLU A 591 -41.17 45.75 -19.96
C GLU A 591 -41.07 44.72 -18.80
N LYS A 592 -40.27 45.07 -17.77
CA LYS A 592 -40.57 45.08 -16.31
C LYS A 592 -40.99 43.81 -15.53
N THR A 593 -40.90 43.74 -14.18
CA THR A 593 -40.00 44.15 -13.04
C THR A 593 -40.58 43.47 -11.77
N LEU A 594 -40.11 43.52 -10.51
CA LEU A 594 -39.21 44.38 -9.70
C LEU A 594 -38.26 43.49 -8.86
N SER A 595 -37.11 43.89 -8.27
CA SER A 595 -36.42 45.18 -7.95
C SER A 595 -36.81 45.93 -6.66
N ILE A 596 -35.93 45.96 -5.64
CA ILE A 596 -35.81 46.95 -4.52
C ILE A 596 -34.69 46.43 -3.58
N VAL A 597 -33.91 47.21 -2.80
CA VAL A 597 -33.16 48.49 -2.98
C VAL A 597 -32.25 48.64 -1.71
N PRO A 598 -31.10 49.36 -1.72
CA PRO A 598 -30.01 49.13 -0.75
C PRO A 598 -29.70 50.26 0.27
N ALA A 599 -28.56 50.12 0.98
CA ALA A 599 -27.83 51.12 1.80
C ALA A 599 -28.36 51.37 3.25
N PRO A 600 -27.57 51.98 4.18
CA PRO A 600 -26.25 52.61 4.03
C PRO A 600 -25.17 52.17 5.06
N ASN A 601 -24.00 52.84 5.01
CA ASN A 601 -22.87 52.73 5.95
C ASN A 601 -22.46 54.13 6.47
N PRO A 602 -22.01 54.31 7.73
CA PRO A 602 -21.45 55.58 8.22
C PRO A 602 -19.96 55.52 8.64
N ALA A 603 -19.35 56.71 8.72
CA ALA A 603 -17.93 57.01 9.04
C ALA A 603 -17.71 57.17 10.58
N SER A 604 -16.54 57.47 11.19
CA SER A 604 -15.12 57.74 10.81
C SER A 604 -14.24 57.89 12.11
N ALA A 605 -12.96 58.28 11.96
CA ALA A 605 -11.96 58.73 12.97
C ALA A 605 -11.10 57.61 13.63
N ASP A 606 -9.75 57.63 13.74
CA ASP A 606 -8.63 58.63 13.81
C ASP A 606 -8.05 58.71 15.26
N MET A 607 -6.74 58.80 15.59
CA MET A 607 -5.46 59.00 14.85
C MET A 607 -4.24 58.28 15.51
N ASN A 608 -3.10 58.18 14.78
CA ASN A 608 -1.67 58.47 15.12
C ASN A 608 -0.99 58.05 16.46
N ALA A 609 0.35 57.92 16.60
CA ALA A 609 1.51 57.66 15.71
C ALA A 609 2.84 57.63 16.54
N SER A 610 3.99 57.21 15.96
CA SER A 610 5.41 57.52 16.34
C SER A 610 5.95 57.04 17.73
N ASP A 611 7.25 56.82 17.98
CA ASP A 611 8.45 56.45 17.16
C ASP A 611 9.59 56.01 18.16
N ASP A 612 10.83 55.88 17.67
CA ASP A 612 12.15 55.88 18.37
C ASP A 612 12.70 54.59 19.05
N GLY A 613 13.99 54.33 18.77
CA GLY A 613 14.95 53.55 19.58
C GLY A 613 15.93 54.49 20.33
N PRO A 614 17.25 54.22 20.45
CA PRO A 614 18.04 53.05 20.03
C PRO A 614 19.14 52.58 21.05
N ASN A 615 20.02 51.63 20.66
CA ASN A 615 21.52 51.55 20.84
C ASN A 615 22.23 51.86 22.20
N ILE A 616 23.42 51.33 22.61
CA ILE A 616 24.49 50.36 22.19
C ILE A 616 25.29 50.00 23.51
N VAL A 617 26.43 49.27 23.44
CA VAL A 617 27.57 49.12 24.43
C VAL A 617 27.50 47.80 25.24
N GLU A 618 28.30 46.75 24.99
CA GLU A 618 29.77 46.54 25.22
C GLU A 618 30.16 46.35 26.71
N ASP A 619 31.06 45.43 27.13
CA ASP A 619 31.62 44.21 26.51
C ASP A 619 31.86 43.13 27.64
N ILE A 620 32.95 42.37 27.91
CA ILE A 620 34.34 42.23 27.40
C ILE A 620 34.91 40.81 27.70
N SER A 621 36.14 40.55 27.23
CA SER A 621 36.98 39.33 27.31
C SER A 621 37.51 38.98 28.74
N THR A 622 38.26 37.91 29.05
CA THR A 622 39.23 37.02 28.33
C THR A 622 39.05 35.53 28.73
N ASP A 623 39.81 34.48 28.33
CA ASP A 623 41.19 34.36 27.80
C ASP A 623 41.46 33.07 26.96
N ASN A 624 42.52 33.12 26.14
CA ASN A 624 43.37 32.07 25.48
C ASN A 624 42.91 30.59 25.35
N VAL A 625 43.03 29.89 24.20
CA VAL A 625 44.22 29.61 23.33
C VAL A 625 45.29 28.75 24.03
N GLY A 626 45.83 27.65 23.48
CA GLY A 626 45.51 26.93 22.24
C GLY A 626 46.70 26.06 21.75
N ALA A 627 46.44 25.15 20.78
CA ALA A 627 47.43 24.30 20.08
C ALA A 627 48.13 23.21 20.95
N GLU A 628 48.82 22.19 20.41
CA GLU A 628 49.27 21.92 19.02
C GLU A 628 48.85 20.53 18.46
N SER A 629 48.93 20.41 17.14
CA SER A 629 48.76 19.20 16.33
C SER A 629 50.05 18.37 16.19
N VAL A 630 49.97 17.14 15.64
CA VAL A 630 50.81 16.77 14.46
C VAL A 630 50.30 15.52 13.71
N HIS A 631 50.59 15.50 12.41
CA HIS A 631 50.39 14.47 11.37
C HIS A 631 51.17 13.13 11.60
N VAL A 632 51.15 12.03 10.80
CA VAL A 632 50.67 11.74 9.41
C VAL A 632 50.55 10.22 9.14
N ARG A 633 49.59 9.77 8.28
CA ARG A 633 49.51 8.50 7.45
C ARG A 633 49.82 7.13 8.12
N SER A 634 49.67 5.92 7.53
CA SER A 634 49.25 5.38 6.19
C SER A 634 48.76 3.91 6.35
N ASP A 635 48.07 3.37 5.33
CA ASP A 635 48.24 2.05 4.63
C ASP A 635 48.83 0.81 5.39
N SER A 636 48.44 -0.45 5.14
CA SER A 636 47.41 -1.09 4.30
C SER A 636 47.32 -2.61 4.61
N ASP A 637 46.58 -3.37 3.78
CA ASP A 637 46.74 -4.81 3.48
C ASP A 637 46.26 -5.93 4.43
N ASN A 638 45.07 -6.44 4.08
CA ASN A 638 44.80 -7.84 3.69
C ASN A 638 44.68 -9.00 4.71
N ILE A 639 43.87 -9.98 4.28
CA ILE A 639 43.37 -11.16 5.02
C ILE A 639 44.09 -12.42 4.51
N PRO A 640 44.12 -13.52 5.29
CA PRO A 640 43.91 -14.84 4.66
C PRO A 640 42.78 -15.66 5.32
N LEU A 641 42.12 -16.50 4.51
CA LEU A 641 41.01 -17.36 4.92
C LEU A 641 41.49 -18.54 5.80
N GLY A 642 40.68 -18.92 6.80
CA GLY A 642 40.88 -20.10 7.63
C GLY A 642 39.64 -21.01 7.67
N ILE A 643 39.50 -21.89 6.68
CA ILE A 643 38.37 -22.82 6.57
C ILE A 643 38.48 -23.91 7.65
N ASN A 644 37.42 -24.13 8.44
CA ASN A 644 37.36 -25.27 9.37
C ASN A 644 37.03 -26.58 8.63
N VAL A 645 38.07 -27.19 8.06
CA VAL A 645 38.01 -28.40 7.24
C VAL A 645 37.32 -29.58 7.94
N ARG A 646 37.35 -29.65 9.28
CA ARG A 646 36.85 -30.80 10.05
C ARG A 646 35.36 -31.10 9.81
N ASN A 647 34.51 -30.08 9.81
CA ASN A 647 33.06 -30.25 9.58
C ASN A 647 32.73 -30.45 8.09
N ILE A 648 33.54 -29.90 7.18
CA ILE A 648 33.37 -30.13 5.73
C ILE A 648 33.67 -31.59 5.39
N VAL A 649 34.75 -32.16 5.94
CA VAL A 649 35.08 -33.58 5.76
C VAL A 649 34.00 -34.49 6.33
N ALA A 650 33.48 -34.21 7.53
CA ALA A 650 32.42 -35.01 8.15
C ALA A 650 31.16 -35.07 7.28
N LYS A 651 30.58 -33.92 6.89
CA LYS A 651 29.36 -33.89 6.06
C LYS A 651 29.58 -34.33 4.61
N SER A 652 30.78 -34.17 4.06
CA SER A 652 31.10 -34.72 2.74
C SER A 652 31.09 -36.25 2.72
N LEU A 653 31.48 -36.92 3.83
CA LEU A 653 31.46 -38.38 3.93
C LEU A 653 30.04 -38.93 4.12
N GLU A 654 29.16 -38.22 4.83
CA GLU A 654 27.71 -38.53 4.85
C GLU A 654 27.09 -38.34 3.46
N MET A 655 27.28 -37.18 2.83
CA MET A 655 26.71 -36.88 1.51
C MET A 655 27.23 -37.78 0.38
N ALA A 656 28.43 -38.34 0.51
CA ALA A 656 28.98 -39.34 -0.42
C ALA A 656 28.39 -40.75 -0.25
N GLY A 657 27.55 -41.00 0.76
CA GLY A 657 26.94 -42.31 1.01
C GLY A 657 27.91 -43.38 1.50
N LEU A 658 29.09 -42.98 1.99
CA LEU A 658 30.08 -43.88 2.62
C LEU A 658 29.71 -44.27 4.05
N LEU A 659 28.62 -43.68 4.57
CA LEU A 659 27.86 -44.12 5.75
C LEU A 659 26.39 -44.28 5.31
N LYS A 660 25.72 -45.35 5.75
CA LYS A 660 24.30 -45.60 5.43
C LYS A 660 23.60 -46.41 6.54
N GLU A 661 22.27 -46.28 6.58
CA GLU A 661 21.42 -46.62 7.71
C GLU A 661 20.96 -48.09 7.78
N SER A 662 20.57 -48.51 8.99
CA SER A 662 19.68 -49.66 9.28
C SER A 662 18.93 -49.33 10.58
N GLU A 663 17.58 -49.32 10.67
CA GLU A 663 16.59 -50.42 10.48
C GLU A 663 16.65 -51.50 11.57
N ARG A 664 15.56 -52.18 12.00
CA ARG A 664 14.08 -51.98 12.00
C ARG A 664 13.48 -53.15 12.83
N ASP A 665 12.22 -53.02 13.25
CA ASP A 665 11.28 -54.12 13.56
C ASP A 665 11.71 -55.22 14.58
N GLY A 666 10.77 -56.11 14.93
CA GLY A 666 10.85 -56.98 16.11
C GLY A 666 11.01 -58.48 15.83
N THR A 667 11.86 -59.12 16.64
CA THR A 667 11.94 -60.58 16.90
C THR A 667 12.51 -61.52 15.82
N GLY A 668 13.85 -61.55 15.68
CA GLY A 668 14.61 -62.77 15.37
C GLY A 668 15.48 -62.79 14.10
N PHE A 669 16.67 -63.40 14.21
CA PHE A 669 17.69 -63.63 13.15
C PHE A 669 18.32 -62.38 12.48
N GLY A 670 19.52 -62.56 11.89
CA GLY A 670 20.29 -61.52 11.17
C GLY A 670 21.77 -61.45 11.59
N SER A 671 22.71 -61.13 10.69
CA SER A 671 24.17 -61.12 10.99
C SER A 671 25.05 -60.34 9.99
N VAL A 672 26.31 -60.09 10.40
CA VAL A 672 27.47 -59.53 9.64
C VAL A 672 27.42 -58.01 9.38
N GLY A 673 28.51 -57.23 9.51
CA GLY A 673 29.88 -57.55 9.94
C GLY A 673 30.85 -56.35 9.94
N LYS A 674 32.14 -56.60 10.20
CA LYS A 674 33.21 -55.56 10.25
C LYS A 674 33.96 -55.43 8.92
N GLY A 675 34.21 -54.19 8.47
CA GLY A 675 35.19 -53.88 7.41
C GLY A 675 34.97 -52.51 6.77
N GLY A 676 35.72 -51.49 7.18
CA GLY A 676 35.72 -50.18 6.50
C GLY A 676 36.67 -50.19 5.29
N PRO A 677 36.44 -49.36 4.24
CA PRO A 677 37.15 -49.49 2.96
C PRO A 677 38.69 -49.36 2.99
N LEU A 678 39.28 -48.75 4.02
CA LEU A 678 40.73 -48.53 4.13
C LEU A 678 41.35 -48.78 5.53
N GLY A 679 40.56 -49.21 6.53
CA GLY A 679 41.11 -49.71 7.82
C GLY A 679 41.89 -48.73 8.71
N ILE A 680 41.60 -47.43 8.69
CA ILE A 680 42.28 -46.40 9.50
C ILE A 680 41.46 -46.06 10.76
N ASP A 681 42.12 -45.96 11.93
CA ASP A 681 41.51 -45.44 13.17
C ASP A 681 41.57 -43.91 13.22
N VAL A 682 40.40 -43.28 13.16
CA VAL A 682 40.24 -41.81 13.17
C VAL A 682 40.12 -41.26 14.60
N GLN A 683 39.69 -42.06 15.58
CA GLN A 683 39.48 -41.59 16.97
C GLN A 683 40.81 -41.42 17.70
N GLY A 684 41.74 -42.37 17.60
CA GLY A 684 43.06 -42.26 18.23
C GLY A 684 43.83 -41.00 17.78
N ILE A 685 43.85 -40.73 16.48
CA ILE A 685 44.57 -39.59 15.88
C ILE A 685 44.03 -38.23 16.38
N ILE A 686 42.71 -38.12 16.57
CA ILE A 686 42.08 -36.88 17.06
C ILE A 686 42.46 -36.59 18.52
N ILE A 687 42.54 -37.63 19.35
CA ILE A 687 42.81 -37.52 20.80
C ILE A 687 44.25 -37.06 21.05
N ASP A 688 45.23 -37.68 20.40
CA ASP A 688 46.65 -37.35 20.63
C ASP A 688 47.04 -36.00 20.01
N SER A 689 46.38 -35.59 18.92
CA SER A 689 46.53 -34.24 18.35
C SER A 689 46.09 -33.13 19.31
N LEU A 690 45.08 -33.38 20.16
CA LEU A 690 44.60 -32.39 21.14
C LEU A 690 45.45 -32.36 22.41
N LYS A 691 46.04 -33.50 22.81
CA LYS A 691 47.05 -33.53 23.89
C LYS A 691 48.29 -32.70 23.51
N ALA A 692 48.75 -32.82 22.25
CA ALA A 692 49.87 -32.04 21.73
C ALA A 692 49.61 -30.52 21.68
N ALA A 693 48.34 -30.08 21.66
CA ALA A 693 47.95 -28.68 21.69
C ALA A 693 47.95 -28.05 23.10
N ASN A 694 48.00 -28.87 24.16
CA ASN A 694 48.28 -28.45 25.55
C ASN A 694 47.33 -27.38 26.16
N VAL A 695 46.03 -27.44 25.84
CA VAL A 695 44.98 -26.50 26.35
C VAL A 695 43.96 -27.16 27.30
N LEU A 696 44.32 -28.27 27.95
CA LEU A 696 43.49 -28.92 28.99
C LEU A 696 44.23 -28.94 30.33
N ALA A 697 43.71 -28.20 31.31
CA ALA A 697 44.23 -28.22 32.68
C ALA A 697 43.13 -27.84 33.70
N GLU A 698 42.47 -28.84 34.27
CA GLU A 698 41.76 -28.72 35.55
C GLU A 698 42.00 -29.97 36.43
N SER A 699 42.12 -29.74 37.74
CA SER A 699 42.16 -30.74 38.82
C SER A 699 42.03 -30.00 40.16
N TYR A 700 41.19 -30.35 41.13
CA TYR A 700 40.92 -31.68 41.69
C TYR A 700 39.66 -31.72 42.61
N LYS A 701 39.02 -32.91 42.69
CA LYS A 701 38.39 -33.54 43.89
C LYS A 701 37.20 -32.90 44.66
N THR A 702 36.07 -33.60 44.56
CA THR A 702 35.06 -33.95 45.61
C THR A 702 35.70 -34.60 46.86
N PRO A 703 35.05 -34.68 48.08
CA PRO A 703 33.83 -35.52 48.27
C PRO A 703 32.85 -35.30 49.49
N LEU A 704 31.65 -35.92 49.34
CA LEU A 704 30.78 -36.61 50.34
C LEU A 704 30.01 -35.90 51.51
N GLU A 705 28.71 -36.24 51.59
CA GLU A 705 27.84 -36.49 52.78
C GLU A 705 27.51 -35.32 53.78
N ALA A 706 26.39 -35.28 54.53
CA ALA A 706 25.28 -36.24 54.78
C ALA A 706 23.88 -35.56 54.99
N VAL A 707 22.86 -36.36 55.35
CA VAL A 707 21.40 -36.05 55.43
C VAL A 707 20.94 -35.39 56.75
N SER A 708 20.04 -34.38 56.69
CA SER A 708 18.81 -34.25 57.53
C SER A 708 17.94 -33.02 57.15
N PRO A 709 16.60 -33.03 57.40
CA PRO A 709 15.69 -31.96 56.96
C PRO A 709 15.17 -31.03 58.08
N GLU A 710 14.87 -29.76 57.77
CA GLU A 710 13.55 -29.11 58.00
C GLU A 710 13.48 -27.67 57.44
N THR A 711 12.26 -27.21 57.14
CA THR A 711 11.79 -25.83 56.83
C THR A 711 12.85 -24.71 56.64
N HIS A 712 12.96 -24.09 55.46
CA HIS A 712 12.01 -23.09 54.94
C HIS A 712 12.29 -22.74 53.47
N GLY A 713 11.29 -22.17 52.77
CA GLY A 713 11.52 -21.43 51.50
C GLY A 713 10.99 -22.09 50.23
N THR A 714 9.66 -22.27 50.10
CA THR A 714 9.04 -22.52 48.79
C THR A 714 9.15 -21.27 47.91
N ILE A 715 10.19 -21.20 47.07
CA ILE A 715 10.21 -20.29 45.92
C ILE A 715 9.15 -20.81 44.93
N LYS A 716 8.03 -20.11 44.82
CA LYS A 716 7.00 -20.40 43.82
C LYS A 716 7.55 -20.06 42.44
N SER A 717 7.40 -20.96 41.47
CA SER A 717 7.53 -20.61 40.06
C SER A 717 6.45 -19.58 39.71
N GLU A 718 6.85 -18.39 39.27
CA GLU A 718 5.97 -17.22 39.03
C GLU A 718 5.11 -17.35 37.75
N TRP A 719 5.02 -18.54 37.18
CA TRP A 719 4.33 -18.85 35.94
C TRP A 719 3.04 -19.65 36.21
N GLN A 720 1.94 -19.23 35.59
CA GLN A 720 0.66 -19.92 35.56
C GLN A 720 0.54 -20.65 34.21
N SER A 721 0.44 -21.98 34.19
CA SER A 721 0.39 -22.76 32.94
C SER A 721 -0.98 -23.39 32.66
N GLU A 722 -1.38 -23.36 31.40
CA GLU A 722 -2.51 -24.09 30.84
C GLU A 722 -2.02 -25.02 29.72
N GLY A 723 -1.48 -26.18 30.13
CA GLY A 723 -0.91 -27.18 29.22
C GLY A 723 0.56 -26.98 28.85
N TRP A 724 1.31 -26.25 29.67
CA TRP A 724 2.79 -26.24 29.65
C TRP A 724 3.35 -26.90 30.91
N GLU A 725 4.42 -27.65 30.74
CA GLU A 725 5.21 -28.25 31.81
C GLU A 725 6.34 -27.31 32.25
N LEU A 726 6.56 -27.20 33.56
CA LEU A 726 7.69 -26.47 34.14
C LEU A 726 8.70 -27.45 34.72
N ILE A 727 9.91 -27.46 34.16
CA ILE A 727 10.98 -28.37 34.53
C ILE A 727 11.99 -27.62 35.41
N SER A 728 11.78 -27.71 36.73
CA SER A 728 12.44 -26.88 37.76
C SER A 728 13.73 -27.45 38.35
N ASN A 729 14.18 -28.64 37.93
CA ASN A 729 15.41 -29.27 38.42
C ASN A 729 16.40 -29.52 37.28
N ARG A 730 17.56 -28.84 37.33
CA ARG A 730 18.74 -29.13 36.48
C ARG A 730 20.00 -29.15 37.36
N PRO A 731 20.91 -30.14 37.23
CA PRO A 731 22.10 -30.20 38.09
C PRO A 731 23.22 -29.20 37.74
N GLU A 732 23.16 -28.50 36.60
CA GLU A 732 24.33 -27.85 35.97
C GLU A 732 24.12 -26.37 35.58
N VAL A 733 23.14 -25.66 36.17
CA VAL A 733 22.89 -24.23 35.87
C VAL A 733 22.69 -23.43 37.16
N THR A 734 23.50 -22.39 37.36
CA THR A 734 23.51 -21.50 38.54
C THR A 734 22.66 -20.23 38.38
N GLU A 735 21.66 -20.25 37.50
CA GLU A 735 20.68 -19.18 37.30
C GLU A 735 19.27 -19.76 37.46
N ASP A 736 18.51 -19.28 38.45
CA ASP A 736 17.17 -19.76 38.80
C ASP A 736 16.11 -19.36 37.75
N SER A 737 16.05 -20.07 36.64
CA SER A 737 15.01 -19.95 35.62
C SER A 737 14.52 -21.33 35.19
N PRO A 738 13.22 -21.65 35.35
CA PRO A 738 12.69 -22.95 34.98
C PRO A 738 12.60 -23.09 33.46
N LEU A 739 12.89 -24.29 32.95
CA LEU A 739 12.63 -24.64 31.56
C LEU A 739 11.11 -24.76 31.37
N LEU A 740 10.55 -23.93 30.48
CA LEU A 740 9.16 -24.01 30.04
C LEU A 740 9.08 -24.94 28.82
N PHE A 741 8.22 -25.97 28.88
CA PHE A 741 7.92 -26.84 27.75
C PHE A 741 6.43 -26.79 27.39
N GLY A 742 6.12 -26.44 26.15
CA GLY A 742 4.77 -26.34 25.62
C GLY A 742 4.49 -27.36 24.54
N TYR A 743 3.32 -28.00 24.59
CA TYR A 743 2.88 -28.95 23.58
C TYR A 743 1.39 -28.80 23.23
N ALA A 744 1.09 -28.62 21.94
CA ALA A 744 -0.24 -28.76 21.38
C ALA A 744 -0.21 -29.77 20.22
N SER A 745 -1.22 -30.62 20.08
CA SER A 745 -1.40 -31.53 18.94
C SER A 745 -2.89 -31.73 18.64
N SER A 746 -3.26 -31.89 17.37
CA SER A 746 -4.59 -32.35 16.95
C SER A 746 -4.80 -33.86 17.14
N GLY A 747 -3.75 -34.59 17.55
CA GLY A 747 -3.76 -36.02 17.78
C GLY A 747 -3.98 -36.88 16.53
N ASN A 748 -4.03 -38.19 16.75
CA ASN A 748 -4.23 -39.21 15.71
C ASN A 748 -5.69 -39.66 15.55
N GLY A 749 -6.63 -39.04 16.29
CA GLY A 749 -8.05 -39.43 16.35
C GLY A 749 -8.97 -38.82 15.29
N CYS A 750 -8.41 -38.24 14.22
CA CYS A 750 -9.14 -37.38 13.27
C CYS A 750 -9.81 -36.14 13.91
N GLU A 751 -9.26 -35.60 15.00
CA GLU A 751 -9.88 -34.48 15.71
C GLU A 751 -9.66 -33.15 14.95
N ILE A 752 -10.75 -32.62 14.40
CA ILE A 752 -10.77 -31.38 13.61
C ILE A 752 -11.04 -30.20 14.54
N GLY A 753 -10.11 -29.25 14.59
CA GLY A 753 -10.17 -28.13 15.53
C GLY A 753 -8.86 -27.33 15.59
N ASN A 754 -8.80 -26.39 16.54
CA ASN A 754 -7.63 -25.57 16.83
C ASN A 754 -7.32 -25.68 18.33
N GLU A 755 -6.31 -26.48 18.66
CA GLU A 755 -5.81 -26.67 20.03
C GLU A 755 -4.77 -25.59 20.34
N VAL A 756 -4.89 -24.94 21.49
CA VAL A 756 -3.99 -23.88 21.97
C VAL A 756 -3.61 -24.18 23.43
N ARG A 757 -2.34 -23.97 23.80
CA ARG A 757 -1.82 -24.14 25.16
C ARG A 757 -0.88 -22.99 25.52
N SER A 758 -1.02 -22.42 26.71
CA SER A 758 -0.30 -21.20 27.11
C SER A 758 0.36 -21.29 28.49
N VAL A 759 1.31 -20.40 28.77
CA VAL A 759 1.91 -20.18 30.09
C VAL A 759 2.21 -18.70 30.28
N SER A 760 1.74 -18.12 31.38
CA SER A 760 1.68 -16.67 31.61
C SER A 760 2.29 -16.26 32.94
N ARG A 761 2.88 -15.07 32.98
CA ARG A 761 3.45 -14.44 34.19
C ARG A 761 3.24 -12.92 34.15
N GLU A 762 2.89 -12.33 35.29
CA GLU A 762 2.91 -10.88 35.46
C GLU A 762 4.35 -10.37 35.68
N ILE A 763 4.71 -9.29 34.98
CA ILE A 763 6.01 -8.62 35.08
C ILE A 763 5.80 -7.10 35.08
N SER A 764 6.44 -6.40 36.02
CA SER A 764 6.49 -4.93 36.04
C SER A 764 7.66 -4.41 35.22
N LEU A 765 7.38 -3.51 34.28
CA LEU A 765 8.35 -2.92 33.36
C LEU A 765 8.76 -1.51 33.80
N GLY A 766 10.00 -1.09 33.50
CA GLY A 766 10.48 0.29 33.72
C GLY A 766 10.42 1.16 32.47
N ASP A 767 11.27 2.19 32.40
CA ASP A 767 11.23 3.26 31.37
C ASP A 767 11.66 2.83 29.97
N CYS A 768 12.61 1.91 29.85
CA CYS A 768 13.16 1.40 28.57
C CYS A 768 13.33 -0.12 28.63
N PRO A 769 12.23 -0.89 28.77
CA PRO A 769 12.27 -2.32 29.01
C PRO A 769 12.50 -3.11 27.72
N ALA A 770 13.33 -4.15 27.80
CA ALA A 770 13.58 -5.08 26.70
C ALA A 770 13.57 -6.54 27.19
N LEU A 771 12.90 -7.41 26.43
CA LEU A 771 12.83 -8.85 26.66
C LEU A 771 13.97 -9.57 25.94
N SER A 772 14.53 -10.59 26.58
CA SER A 772 15.44 -11.57 26.00
C SER A 772 15.08 -12.97 26.51
N TYR A 773 15.21 -13.98 25.66
CA TYR A 773 15.00 -15.39 26.00
C TYR A 773 15.76 -16.30 25.01
N ILE A 774 15.93 -17.57 25.34
CA ILE A 774 16.34 -18.60 24.37
C ILE A 774 15.18 -19.56 24.14
N ARG A 775 15.07 -20.08 22.92
CA ARG A 775 14.05 -21.08 22.57
C ARG A 775 14.59 -22.22 21.71
N ARG A 776 13.83 -23.29 21.65
CA ARG A 776 13.91 -24.31 20.61
C ARG A 776 12.49 -24.71 20.20
N LEU A 777 12.22 -24.76 18.91
CA LEU A 777 10.90 -25.11 18.36
C LEU A 777 10.93 -26.41 17.55
N ARG A 778 9.81 -27.14 17.58
CA ARG A 778 9.47 -28.18 16.60
C ARG A 778 7.98 -28.11 16.27
N LEU A 779 7.68 -27.52 15.12
CA LEU A 779 6.32 -27.28 14.61
C LEU A 779 6.10 -28.15 13.36
N HIS A 780 5.10 -29.04 13.38
CA HIS A 780 4.77 -29.93 12.27
C HIS A 780 3.34 -29.66 11.79
N ALA A 781 3.20 -29.25 10.52
CA ALA A 781 1.93 -29.18 9.82
C ALA A 781 1.96 -30.16 8.63
N ALA A 782 1.00 -31.09 8.59
CA ALA A 782 0.90 -32.10 7.54
C ALA A 782 0.75 -31.48 6.14
N VAL A 783 1.21 -32.17 5.09
CA VAL A 783 1.50 -31.63 3.74
C VAL A 783 0.24 -31.25 2.92
N ASN A 784 -0.51 -30.28 3.40
CA ASN A 784 -1.60 -29.58 2.71
C ASN A 784 -1.69 -28.13 3.23
N SER A 785 -2.24 -27.23 2.42
CA SER A 785 -2.26 -25.79 2.68
C SER A 785 -3.21 -25.32 3.80
N TYR A 786 -3.81 -26.25 4.56
CA TYR A 786 -4.90 -25.95 5.50
C TYR A 786 -4.55 -26.27 6.97
N THR A 787 -3.56 -27.13 7.22
CA THR A 787 -3.06 -27.38 8.59
C THR A 787 -2.06 -26.31 9.02
N ARG A 788 -1.97 -26.02 10.34
CA ARG A 788 -1.06 -25.01 10.88
C ARG A 788 -0.52 -25.39 12.25
N ALA A 789 0.78 -25.17 12.48
CA ALA A 789 1.40 -25.18 13.80
C ALA A 789 2.08 -23.84 14.10
N ARG A 790 2.05 -23.37 15.35
CA ARG A 790 2.51 -22.03 15.77
C ARG A 790 3.12 -22.04 17.18
N PHE A 791 4.10 -21.16 17.39
CA PHE A 791 4.58 -20.70 18.70
C PHE A 791 4.59 -19.17 18.74
N SER A 792 4.17 -18.57 19.85
CA SER A 792 4.09 -17.12 20.02
C SER A 792 4.47 -16.66 21.42
N VAL A 793 4.94 -15.41 21.51
CA VAL A 793 5.23 -14.68 22.74
C VAL A 793 4.35 -13.44 22.76
N LEU A 794 3.49 -13.30 23.76
CA LEU A 794 2.50 -12.23 23.90
C LEU A 794 2.79 -11.37 25.13
N VAL A 795 2.49 -10.08 25.06
CA VAL A 795 2.46 -9.17 26.22
C VAL A 795 1.06 -8.54 26.27
N ASP A 796 0.30 -8.81 27.32
CA ASP A 796 -1.14 -8.50 27.43
C ASP A 796 -1.93 -8.92 26.17
N GLY A 797 -1.66 -10.12 25.66
CA GLY A 797 -2.28 -10.67 24.44
C GLY A 797 -1.76 -10.11 23.12
N LEU A 798 -0.83 -9.14 23.14
CA LEU A 798 -0.17 -8.62 21.93
C LEU A 798 1.12 -9.39 21.64
N ALA A 799 1.13 -10.18 20.55
CA ALA A 799 2.33 -10.89 20.11
C ALA A 799 3.50 -9.94 19.82
N VAL A 800 4.63 -10.17 20.48
CA VAL A 800 5.92 -9.48 20.34
C VAL A 800 6.97 -10.34 19.61
N ASP A 801 6.77 -11.65 19.53
CA ASP A 801 7.58 -12.61 18.76
C ASP A 801 6.68 -13.81 18.35
N GLU A 802 6.84 -14.37 17.16
CA GLU A 802 6.00 -15.45 16.63
C GLU A 802 6.70 -16.26 15.54
N VAL A 803 6.42 -17.57 15.49
CA VAL A 803 6.81 -18.50 14.42
C VAL A 803 5.61 -19.37 14.08
N SER A 804 5.30 -19.56 12.79
CA SER A 804 4.27 -20.50 12.36
C SER A 804 4.62 -21.20 11.04
N VAL A 805 4.02 -22.36 10.82
CA VAL A 805 4.14 -23.17 9.60
C VAL A 805 2.77 -23.62 9.10
N VAL A 806 2.64 -23.78 7.78
CA VAL A 806 1.46 -24.30 7.08
C VAL A 806 1.94 -25.26 6.01
N GLY A 807 1.44 -26.50 6.00
CA GLY A 807 1.82 -27.52 5.01
C GLY A 807 3.28 -28.01 5.06
N MET A 808 4.02 -27.72 6.14
CA MET A 808 5.46 -27.97 6.28
C MET A 808 5.88 -28.16 7.76
N GLU A 809 7.08 -28.72 7.99
CA GLU A 809 7.71 -28.81 9.32
C GLU A 809 8.82 -27.75 9.49
N HIS A 810 8.94 -27.20 10.69
CA HIS A 810 10.02 -26.30 11.12
C HIS A 810 10.59 -26.79 12.45
N THR A 811 11.89 -27.09 12.48
CA THR A 811 12.61 -27.59 13.66
C THR A 811 13.87 -26.77 13.87
N GLU A 812 13.99 -26.13 15.03
CA GLU A 812 15.21 -25.45 15.47
C GLU A 812 16.20 -26.52 16.01
N GLY A 813 17.33 -26.69 15.31
CA GLY A 813 18.33 -27.71 15.65
C GLY A 813 19.07 -27.43 16.97
N GLU A 814 19.32 -26.15 17.24
CA GLU A 814 20.03 -25.63 18.41
C GLU A 814 19.13 -24.63 19.18
N TRP A 815 19.62 -24.08 20.29
CA TRP A 815 18.91 -23.04 21.04
C TRP A 815 19.03 -21.67 20.35
N MET A 816 17.92 -21.18 19.80
CA MET A 816 17.84 -19.86 19.17
C MET A 816 17.72 -18.77 20.23
N GLN A 817 18.72 -17.89 20.31
CA GLN A 817 18.66 -16.72 21.17
C GLN A 817 17.82 -15.59 20.54
N ARG A 818 16.98 -14.98 21.37
CA ARG A 818 16.20 -13.79 21.07
C ARG A 818 16.57 -12.73 22.10
N SER A 819 17.11 -11.60 21.66
CA SER A 819 17.61 -10.54 22.53
C SER A 819 17.06 -9.19 22.13
N SER A 820 16.98 -8.28 23.10
CA SER A 820 16.59 -6.88 22.90
C SER A 820 15.23 -6.69 22.18
N ILE A 821 14.25 -7.54 22.45
CA ILE A 821 12.87 -7.35 22.00
C ILE A 821 12.30 -6.13 22.74
N ASP A 822 12.03 -5.06 22.00
CA ASP A 822 11.56 -3.79 22.56
C ASP A 822 10.18 -3.94 23.21
N LEU A 823 10.09 -3.60 24.51
CA LEU A 823 8.84 -3.52 25.27
C LEU A 823 8.47 -2.07 25.64
N ALA A 824 9.13 -1.04 25.10
CA ALA A 824 8.81 0.37 25.35
C ALA A 824 7.32 0.76 25.13
N PRO A 825 6.53 0.13 24.23
CA PRO A 825 5.07 0.35 24.17
C PRO A 825 4.30 0.05 25.47
N PHE A 826 4.94 -0.70 26.38
CA PHE A 826 4.45 -1.16 27.68
C PHE A 826 5.27 -0.59 28.86
N ALA A 827 6.16 0.39 28.62
CA ALA A 827 6.99 0.99 29.67
C ALA A 827 6.16 1.48 30.87
N ASN A 828 6.73 1.35 32.08
CA ASN A 828 6.15 1.73 33.37
C ASN A 828 4.76 1.13 33.66
N GLN A 829 4.51 -0.09 33.17
CA GLN A 829 3.27 -0.85 33.44
C GLN A 829 3.60 -2.27 33.93
N THR A 830 2.68 -2.85 34.72
CA THR A 830 2.65 -4.29 34.99
C THR A 830 1.83 -4.97 33.89
N VAL A 831 2.42 -5.99 33.27
CA VAL A 831 1.88 -6.66 32.07
C VAL A 831 2.01 -8.18 32.18
N THR A 832 1.17 -8.89 31.44
CA THR A 832 1.16 -10.35 31.37
C THR A 832 2.01 -10.83 30.21
N LEU A 833 3.22 -11.33 30.48
CA LEU A 833 4.04 -12.03 29.49
C LEU A 833 3.53 -13.47 29.36
N THR A 834 3.21 -13.90 28.14
CA THR A 834 2.65 -15.22 27.84
C THR A 834 3.42 -15.91 26.72
N PHE A 835 3.79 -17.18 26.92
CA PHE A 835 4.23 -18.07 25.85
C PHE A 835 3.07 -18.97 25.43
N GLU A 836 2.93 -19.20 24.12
CA GLU A 836 1.78 -19.87 23.52
C GLU A 836 2.23 -20.87 22.44
N VAL A 837 1.62 -22.05 22.38
CA VAL A 837 1.72 -22.97 21.24
C VAL A 837 0.32 -23.32 20.73
N ALA A 838 0.18 -23.49 19.42
CA ALA A 838 -1.10 -23.85 18.80
C ALA A 838 -0.93 -24.85 17.65
N ALA A 839 -1.90 -25.76 17.50
CA ALA A 839 -1.99 -26.75 16.45
C ALA A 839 -3.42 -26.77 15.87
N HIS A 840 -3.54 -26.60 14.55
CA HIS A 840 -4.81 -26.58 13.84
C HIS A 840 -4.83 -27.63 12.72
N SER A 841 -5.82 -28.53 12.76
CA SER A 841 -6.06 -29.51 11.70
C SER A 841 -7.52 -29.47 11.25
N ASN A 842 -7.72 -29.59 9.93
CA ASN A 842 -9.02 -29.66 9.26
C ASN A 842 -9.21 -30.96 8.47
N VAL A 843 -8.27 -31.90 8.58
CA VAL A 843 -8.26 -33.22 7.94
C VAL A 843 -7.78 -34.26 8.94
N CYS A 844 -7.99 -35.56 8.68
CA CYS A 844 -7.44 -36.60 9.54
C CYS A 844 -5.93 -36.82 9.30
N ASN A 845 -5.12 -35.89 9.80
CA ASN A 845 -3.66 -36.01 9.94
C ASN A 845 -3.23 -35.30 11.24
N GLU A 846 -2.17 -35.80 11.89
CA GLU A 846 -1.60 -35.14 13.07
C GLU A 846 -0.92 -33.82 12.69
N VAL A 847 -1.17 -32.79 13.50
CA VAL A 847 -0.56 -31.47 13.43
C VAL A 847 -0.12 -31.15 14.85
N PHE A 848 1.12 -30.70 15.06
CA PHE A 848 1.60 -30.40 16.40
C PHE A 848 2.59 -29.24 16.49
N ALA A 849 2.61 -28.58 17.65
CA ALA A 849 3.55 -27.55 18.02
C ALA A 849 4.22 -27.92 19.35
N LYS A 850 5.56 -28.01 19.34
CA LYS A 850 6.42 -28.21 20.52
C LYS A 850 7.35 -27.02 20.67
N ALA A 851 7.45 -26.47 21.87
CA ALA A 851 8.33 -25.35 22.18
C ALA A 851 9.04 -25.58 23.53
N TRP A 852 10.35 -25.34 23.55
CA TRP A 852 11.16 -25.26 24.76
C TRP A 852 11.64 -23.82 24.90
N VAL A 853 11.45 -23.20 26.07
CA VAL A 853 11.77 -21.79 26.34
C VAL A 853 12.50 -21.67 27.68
N ASP A 854 13.56 -20.85 27.70
CA ASP A 854 14.53 -20.79 28.80
C ASP A 854 15.21 -19.40 28.85
N ARG A 855 15.91 -19.08 29.94
CA ARG A 855 16.62 -17.80 30.19
C ARG A 855 15.77 -16.54 29.88
N VAL A 856 14.51 -16.56 30.32
CA VAL A 856 13.57 -15.46 30.10
C VAL A 856 13.92 -14.29 31.04
N HIS A 857 14.43 -13.21 30.46
CA HIS A 857 14.89 -12.03 31.19
C HIS A 857 14.29 -10.76 30.59
N VAL A 858 13.75 -9.90 31.45
CA VAL A 858 13.39 -8.52 31.10
C VAL A 858 14.38 -7.60 31.80
N ARG A 859 14.96 -6.65 31.06
CA ARG A 859 15.93 -5.68 31.58
C ARG A 859 15.57 -4.28 31.10
N ASN A 860 15.75 -3.26 31.94
CA ASN A 860 15.74 -1.88 31.48
C ASN A 860 17.10 -1.56 30.85
N VAL A 861 17.08 -1.02 29.63
CA VAL A 861 18.29 -0.61 28.90
C VAL A 861 18.59 0.85 29.23
N SER A 862 19.83 1.15 29.61
CA SER A 862 20.31 2.54 29.75
C SER A 862 20.24 3.25 28.40
N ARG A 863 19.79 4.51 28.40
CA ARG A 863 19.92 5.41 27.25
C ARG A 863 21.36 5.90 27.07
#